data_AF-A0A7X9HJI0-F1
#
_entry.id   AF-A0A7X9HJI0-F1
#
_cell.length_a   1.000
_cell.length_b   1.000
_cell.length_c   1.000
_cell.angle_alpha   90.00
_cell.angle_beta   90.00
_cell.angle_gamma   90.00
#
_symmetry.space_group_name_H-M   'P 1'
#
loop_
_entity.id
_entity.type
_entity.pdbx_description
1 polymer ?
#
loop_
_entity_poly.entity_id
_entity_poly.type
_entity_poly.pdbx_seq_one_letter_code
_entity_poly.pdbx_strand_id
1 'polypeptide(L)'
;DKLPFIQTKEPSSLVVEGEFANLIPGSNRAIGKGGVSYIDDFEGSQTSIELKSYPAWHLASTPQGQPDLFPEGSYINDLRFGMNRAKLAWYVIDPLFLRNTSLTPSHLSADDKSSHFVREVFEKEIWPNKESPNNIPTNIPVLNLAFYPDEKGPYNYDASPTNVSAGINRFGRLKDPATRWGGIMREIQTNDFEAANVEYIEFWLMDPFVEWNENNPGGDLFFNLGNVSEDVLRDGRKGFENGLPTPRDPAKGVDTTAWGLVPQAQSLVNAFDNDPASRKAQDIGLDGLNDEKEKDFFFSRDSSYLRQIDQLHALGQLSDSAYQALWTDPSSDDYHYYRGPDYDQERVSILDRYKKYNGLEGNSPTSDQTNLPYPTAESTLPDVEDINRDNTLSDAESYYQYHVELRKDKMVVGENFITDKVTTTVTLENGKRSTINWYQFKVPISDYEKVVGSIQDFKSIRFMRMFVKNFQAPVILRFATLELKRGEWRKYSFPLLEANENLSGGEPTGSLDISAVNIEENSSKTPVNYVLPPGINRVIDPTNPQLRQLNEQAMVLKVSDLADGDARAAFRNVELDIRQYRRIRMEVHGEAIPGYNLKDGDLTVFIRLGTDYKNNYYEYEVPLHVTPPAPPGGYNNDSDRDRLIVWPAENRINIPLDLFTKAKLARNEEMNKPGSGISTLTRFPYTDGKNTVYISGNPNLSNVRIIMIGIRNPADSRNGFENDGMSKSAEVWVNELRLTDFNDQGGWAANARASAKLADLGTVTLAGSTSTPGFGSIEKKVAQRSTEQINSYDLSTNLELGKFF
;
A
#
# COMPACT_ATOMS: atom_id res chain seq x y z
N ASP A 1 -31.30 -60.74 -44.29
CA ASP A 1 -31.96 -61.88 -44.95
C ASP A 1 -31.07 -63.04 -45.43
N LYS A 2 -29.78 -62.85 -45.74
CA LYS A 2 -28.89 -63.99 -46.12
C LYS A 2 -28.17 -64.68 -44.95
N LEU A 3 -28.38 -64.21 -43.71
CA LEU A 3 -27.86 -64.85 -42.50
C LEU A 3 -28.90 -65.86 -41.97
N PRO A 4 -28.48 -67.06 -41.53
CA PRO A 4 -29.41 -68.06 -41.02
C PRO A 4 -30.16 -67.54 -39.79
N PHE A 5 -31.45 -67.89 -39.68
CA PHE A 5 -32.36 -67.56 -38.56
C PHE A 5 -32.77 -66.08 -38.41
N ILE A 6 -32.31 -65.17 -39.28
CA ILE A 6 -32.70 -63.74 -39.25
C ILE A 6 -33.63 -63.40 -40.43
N GLN A 7 -34.81 -62.86 -40.13
CA GLN A 7 -35.73 -62.27 -41.12
C GLN A 7 -36.04 -60.83 -40.73
N THR A 8 -35.66 -59.87 -41.56
CA THR A 8 -35.82 -58.44 -41.26
C THR A 8 -36.48 -57.69 -42.40
N LYS A 9 -37.36 -56.74 -42.06
CA LYS A 9 -38.00 -55.83 -43.02
C LYS A 9 -37.49 -54.39 -42.87
N GLU A 10 -36.62 -54.14 -41.89
CA GLU A 10 -36.04 -52.82 -41.69
C GLU A 10 -34.96 -52.53 -42.74
N PRO A 11 -34.89 -51.29 -43.26
CA PRO A 11 -33.84 -50.91 -44.19
C PRO A 11 -32.50 -50.78 -43.48
N SER A 12 -31.44 -51.32 -44.09
CA SER A 12 -30.07 -50.95 -43.75
C SER A 12 -29.76 -49.55 -44.26
N SER A 13 -28.95 -48.80 -43.53
CA SER A 13 -28.49 -47.48 -43.95
C SER A 13 -27.01 -47.30 -43.65
N LEU A 14 -26.34 -46.52 -44.49
CA LEU A 14 -24.96 -46.09 -44.30
C LEU A 14 -24.94 -44.57 -44.33
N VAL A 15 -24.52 -43.96 -43.22
CA VAL A 15 -24.34 -42.52 -43.09
C VAL A 15 -22.84 -42.26 -42.95
N VAL A 16 -22.32 -41.36 -43.79
CA VAL A 16 -20.92 -40.92 -43.74
C VAL A 16 -20.91 -39.40 -43.60
N GLU A 17 -20.29 -38.92 -42.53
CA GLU A 17 -20.13 -37.51 -42.21
C GLU A 17 -18.64 -37.19 -42.15
N GLY A 18 -18.27 -36.01 -42.65
CA GLY A 18 -16.89 -35.54 -42.65
C GLY A 18 -16.85 -34.04 -42.45
N GLU A 19 -15.98 -33.58 -41.56
CA GLU A 19 -15.76 -32.18 -41.25
C GLU A 19 -14.26 -31.87 -41.39
N PHE A 20 -13.95 -30.72 -41.97
CA PHE A 20 -12.60 -30.19 -42.04
C PHE A 20 -12.61 -28.74 -41.61
N ALA A 21 -11.69 -28.37 -40.74
CA ALA A 21 -11.51 -27.00 -40.28
C ALA A 21 -10.04 -26.63 -40.35
N ASN A 22 -9.74 -25.47 -40.93
CA ASN A 22 -8.40 -24.89 -40.94
C ASN A 22 -8.44 -23.56 -40.18
N LEU A 23 -7.59 -23.43 -39.16
CA LEU A 23 -7.46 -22.21 -38.38
C LEU A 23 -6.30 -21.38 -38.95
N ILE A 24 -6.64 -20.19 -39.44
CA ILE A 24 -5.66 -19.17 -39.82
C ILE A 24 -5.62 -18.14 -38.68
N PRO A 25 -4.61 -18.19 -37.79
CA PRO A 25 -4.53 -17.27 -36.69
C PRO A 25 -4.15 -15.86 -37.17
N GLY A 26 -4.62 -14.86 -36.44
CA GLY A 26 -4.19 -13.48 -36.59
C GLY A 26 -4.32 -12.76 -35.26
N SER A 27 -3.60 -11.65 -35.12
CA SER A 27 -3.69 -10.73 -33.99
C SER A 27 -4.51 -9.49 -34.37
N ASN A 28 -5.16 -8.87 -33.39
CA ASN A 28 -5.87 -7.62 -33.61
C ASN A 28 -4.85 -6.53 -34.00
N ARG A 29 -5.08 -5.84 -35.13
CA ARG A 29 -4.22 -4.76 -35.61
C ARG A 29 -4.06 -3.61 -34.60
N ALA A 30 -5.02 -3.45 -33.69
CA ALA A 30 -4.95 -2.48 -32.60
C ALA A 30 -3.82 -2.79 -31.58
N ILE A 31 -3.33 -4.03 -31.50
CA ILE A 31 -2.25 -4.47 -30.59
C ILE A 31 -0.87 -4.47 -31.31
N GLY A 32 -0.79 -3.81 -32.48
CA GLY A 32 0.42 -3.72 -33.30
C GLY A 32 0.63 -4.91 -34.24
N LYS A 33 1.51 -4.75 -35.23
CA LYS A 33 1.69 -5.71 -36.36
C LYS A 33 2.28 -7.08 -35.96
N GLY A 34 2.83 -7.24 -34.75
CA GLY A 34 3.49 -8.48 -34.30
C GLY A 34 2.76 -9.23 -33.18
N GLY A 35 1.68 -8.67 -32.63
CA GLY A 35 1.07 -9.17 -31.40
C GLY A 35 1.96 -8.93 -30.17
N VAL A 36 1.43 -8.24 -29.17
CA VAL A 36 2.14 -7.94 -27.91
C VAL A 36 1.35 -8.52 -26.75
N SER A 37 2.04 -9.22 -25.85
CA SER A 37 1.49 -9.67 -24.58
C SER A 37 2.40 -9.20 -23.46
N TYR A 38 1.88 -8.36 -22.57
CA TYR A 38 2.62 -7.89 -21.40
C TYR A 38 2.78 -9.04 -20.41
N ILE A 39 4.01 -9.20 -19.92
CA ILE A 39 4.27 -9.97 -18.70
C ILE A 39 4.09 -9.03 -17.51
N ASP A 40 4.71 -7.85 -17.61
CA ASP A 40 4.59 -6.77 -16.65
C ASP A 40 4.83 -5.46 -17.40
N ASP A 41 3.86 -4.56 -17.37
CA ASP A 41 4.01 -3.17 -17.82
C ASP A 41 4.55 -2.29 -16.68
N PHE A 42 4.76 -2.86 -15.49
CA PHE A 42 5.18 -2.20 -14.26
C PHE A 42 4.17 -1.17 -13.73
N GLU A 43 2.98 -1.02 -14.30
CA GLU A 43 1.87 -0.15 -13.85
C GLU A 43 1.27 -0.54 -12.50
N GLY A 44 1.50 -1.78 -12.07
CA GLY A 44 1.18 -2.27 -10.73
C GLY A 44 2.40 -2.56 -9.85
N SER A 45 3.61 -2.15 -10.25
CA SER A 45 4.86 -2.50 -9.55
C SER A 45 4.85 -2.10 -8.08
N GLN A 46 4.20 -0.98 -7.75
CA GLN A 46 3.82 -0.61 -6.40
C GLN A 46 2.30 -0.41 -6.32
N THR A 47 1.69 -0.98 -5.29
CA THR A 47 0.29 -0.73 -4.95
C THR A 47 0.20 -0.21 -3.52
N SER A 48 -0.85 0.53 -3.21
CA SER A 48 -1.04 1.15 -1.89
C SER A 48 -2.26 0.61 -1.17
N ILE A 49 -2.15 0.55 0.16
CA ILE A 49 -3.26 0.36 1.08
C ILE A 49 -3.49 1.71 1.77
N GLU A 50 -4.59 2.38 1.47
CA GLU A 50 -4.88 3.72 2.00
C GLU A 50 -5.26 3.68 3.49
N LEU A 51 -4.67 4.61 4.26
CA LEU A 51 -4.87 4.73 5.70
C LEU A 51 -5.46 6.08 6.14
N LYS A 52 -5.82 6.97 5.21
CA LYS A 52 -6.33 8.33 5.53
C LYS A 52 -7.76 8.41 6.07
N SER A 53 -8.55 7.34 5.95
CA SER A 53 -9.95 7.36 6.35
C SER A 53 -10.07 7.69 7.86
N TYR A 54 -10.44 8.92 8.19
CA TYR A 54 -10.48 9.40 9.58
C TYR A 54 -11.42 8.59 10.50
N PRO A 55 -12.58 8.05 10.06
CA PRO A 55 -13.45 7.25 10.93
C PRO A 55 -12.88 5.86 11.25
N ALA A 56 -11.84 5.41 10.55
CA ALA A 56 -11.16 4.15 10.85
C ALA A 56 -10.14 4.29 11.99
N TRP A 57 -9.90 5.51 12.46
CA TRP A 57 -8.97 5.81 13.55
C TRP A 57 -9.73 6.07 14.84
N HIS A 58 -9.24 5.48 15.92
CA HIS A 58 -9.77 5.58 17.27
C HIS A 58 -8.73 6.20 18.21
N LEU A 59 -9.16 6.62 19.39
CA LEU A 59 -8.27 7.11 20.44
C LEU A 59 -7.23 6.05 20.80
N ALA A 60 -5.95 6.43 20.94
CA ALA A 60 -4.90 5.47 21.28
C ALA A 60 -4.76 5.24 22.79
N SER A 61 -4.48 3.97 23.16
CA SER A 61 -3.95 3.62 24.48
C SER A 61 -2.54 4.19 24.67
N THR A 62 -2.18 4.50 25.92
CA THR A 62 -0.84 5.00 26.24
C THR A 62 0.21 3.93 25.98
N PRO A 63 1.26 4.20 25.19
CA PRO A 63 2.29 3.21 24.89
C PRO A 63 2.92 2.61 26.14
N GLN A 64 2.94 1.28 26.20
CA GLN A 64 3.53 0.54 27.30
C GLN A 64 4.95 0.08 26.97
N GLY A 65 5.71 -0.37 27.97
CA GLY A 65 7.05 -0.94 27.79
C GLY A 65 8.15 0.07 27.45
N GLN A 66 7.86 1.37 27.56
CA GLN A 66 8.77 2.46 27.23
C GLN A 66 8.82 3.52 28.34
N PRO A 67 9.35 3.20 29.54
CA PRO A 67 9.33 4.11 30.69
C PRO A 67 10.12 5.42 30.47
N ASP A 68 11.00 5.44 29.47
CA ASP A 68 11.75 6.59 28.98
C ASP A 68 10.85 7.64 28.29
N LEU A 69 9.89 7.21 27.48
CA LEU A 69 8.96 8.09 26.75
C LEU A 69 7.61 8.22 27.45
N PHE A 70 7.17 7.16 28.12
CA PHE A 70 5.86 6.99 28.74
C PHE A 70 6.03 6.40 30.14
N PRO A 71 6.52 7.18 31.12
CA PRO A 71 6.65 6.73 32.50
C PRO A 71 5.30 6.34 33.11
N GLU A 72 4.20 6.88 32.59
CA GLU A 72 2.84 6.50 32.99
C GLU A 72 2.37 5.14 32.43
N GLY A 73 3.04 4.61 31.41
CA GLY A 73 2.65 3.39 30.69
C GLY A 73 2.76 2.09 31.48
N SER A 74 3.15 2.14 32.76
CA SER A 74 3.18 0.97 33.68
C SER A 74 2.03 0.92 34.68
N TYR A 75 1.25 2.00 34.80
CA TYR A 75 0.13 2.04 35.74
C TYR A 75 -1.05 1.22 35.21
N ILE A 76 -1.72 0.49 36.10
CA ILE A 76 -2.87 -0.35 35.80
C ILE A 76 -3.99 0.06 36.75
N ASN A 77 -5.18 0.30 36.21
CA ASN A 77 -6.37 0.74 36.94
C ASN A 77 -6.07 1.97 37.82
N ASP A 78 -5.41 2.98 37.22
CA ASP A 78 -4.95 4.19 37.90
C ASP A 78 -4.91 5.37 36.91
N LEU A 79 -5.51 6.50 37.31
CA LEU A 79 -5.69 7.68 36.46
C LEU A 79 -4.38 8.29 35.94
N ARG A 80 -3.24 8.01 36.59
CA ARG A 80 -1.92 8.46 36.13
C ARG A 80 -1.61 8.01 34.71
N PHE A 81 -2.14 6.86 34.28
CA PHE A 81 -1.95 6.31 32.93
C PHE A 81 -2.39 7.27 31.81
N GLY A 82 -3.35 8.17 32.07
CA GLY A 82 -3.88 9.13 31.09
C GLY A 82 -3.39 10.58 31.28
N MET A 83 -2.66 10.90 32.36
CA MET A 83 -2.36 12.30 32.74
C MET A 83 -1.50 13.07 31.72
N ASN A 84 -0.70 12.39 30.89
CA ASN A 84 0.12 13.01 29.86
C ASN A 84 -0.56 13.12 28.48
N ARG A 85 -1.81 12.66 28.36
CA ARG A 85 -2.57 12.72 27.11
C ARG A 85 -3.09 14.15 26.87
N ALA A 86 -2.51 14.84 25.89
CA ALA A 86 -2.95 16.15 25.46
C ALA A 86 -3.99 16.04 24.33
N LYS A 87 -4.63 17.17 24.00
CA LYS A 87 -5.71 17.22 23.02
C LYS A 87 -5.16 16.98 21.63
N LEU A 88 -5.69 15.92 21.00
CA LEU A 88 -5.47 15.59 19.60
C LEU A 88 -6.83 15.54 18.91
N ALA A 89 -6.93 16.18 17.76
CA ALA A 89 -8.10 16.10 16.89
C ALA A 89 -7.69 15.55 15.51
N TRP A 90 -8.42 14.57 15.01
CA TRP A 90 -8.21 13.98 13.69
C TRP A 90 -9.47 14.09 12.85
N TYR A 91 -9.37 14.76 11.70
CA TYR A 91 -10.55 15.11 10.90
C TYR A 91 -10.19 15.47 9.46
N VAL A 92 -11.22 15.49 8.62
CA VAL A 92 -11.18 16.12 7.30
C VAL A 92 -12.08 17.35 7.38
N ILE A 93 -11.58 18.52 6.95
CA ILE A 93 -12.38 19.75 6.92
C ILE A 93 -13.48 19.59 5.87
N ASP A 94 -14.72 19.81 6.28
CA ASP A 94 -15.86 19.72 5.38
C ASP A 94 -15.81 20.88 4.37
N PRO A 95 -15.89 20.60 3.05
CA PRO A 95 -15.90 21.62 2.01
C PRO A 95 -16.95 22.73 2.20
N LEU A 96 -18.02 22.51 2.98
CA LEU A 96 -19.02 23.53 3.29
C LEU A 96 -18.41 24.79 3.92
N PHE A 97 -17.36 24.66 4.72
CA PHE A 97 -16.71 25.81 5.38
C PHE A 97 -15.90 26.64 4.39
N LEU A 98 -15.45 26.01 3.31
CA LEU A 98 -14.51 26.56 2.36
C LEU A 98 -15.22 27.10 1.12
N ARG A 99 -16.38 26.55 0.78
CA ARG A 99 -17.22 27.01 -0.33
C ARG A 99 -18.12 28.15 0.14
N ASN A 100 -18.47 29.10 -0.73
CA ASN A 100 -19.39 30.20 -0.39
C ASN A 100 -20.84 29.80 -0.72
N THR A 101 -21.41 28.89 0.08
CA THR A 101 -22.78 28.36 -0.11
C THR A 101 -23.74 28.85 0.96
N SER A 102 -25.04 28.58 0.80
CA SER A 102 -26.04 28.90 1.83
C SER A 102 -25.87 28.10 3.14
N LEU A 103 -25.06 27.04 3.14
CA LEU A 103 -24.75 26.21 4.31
C LEU A 103 -23.52 26.70 5.09
N THR A 104 -22.78 27.64 4.51
CA THR A 104 -21.54 28.16 5.09
C THR A 104 -21.88 29.21 6.15
N PRO A 105 -21.34 29.09 7.38
CA PRO A 105 -21.61 30.07 8.43
C PRO A 105 -21.27 31.50 8.00
N SER A 106 -22.24 32.40 8.14
CA SER A 106 -22.15 33.77 7.59
C SER A 106 -21.08 34.67 8.23
N HIS A 107 -20.56 34.31 9.41
CA HIS A 107 -19.48 35.04 10.07
C HIS A 107 -18.10 34.72 9.50
N LEU A 108 -17.94 33.60 8.77
CA LEU A 108 -16.65 33.20 8.20
C LEU A 108 -16.31 34.07 7.00
N SER A 109 -15.27 34.87 7.16
CA SER A 109 -14.73 35.76 6.13
C SER A 109 -13.83 35.00 5.14
N ALA A 110 -13.43 35.68 4.06
CA ALA A 110 -12.40 35.16 3.16
C ALA A 110 -11.05 34.96 3.88
N ASP A 111 -10.74 35.78 4.89
CA ASP A 111 -9.51 35.65 5.67
C ASP A 111 -9.53 34.41 6.56
N ASP A 112 -10.67 34.06 7.17
CA ASP A 112 -10.82 32.84 7.99
C ASP A 112 -10.60 31.55 7.17
N LYS A 113 -10.84 31.61 5.86
CA LYS A 113 -10.63 30.52 4.90
C LYS A 113 -9.22 30.54 4.29
N SER A 114 -8.46 31.61 4.49
CA SER A 114 -7.16 31.87 3.86
C SER A 114 -5.99 31.45 4.74
N SER A 115 -6.05 30.22 5.26
CA SER A 115 -4.94 29.57 5.94
C SER A 115 -4.57 28.27 5.22
N HIS A 116 -3.27 28.00 5.09
CA HIS A 116 -2.72 26.71 4.67
C HIS A 116 -3.18 25.56 5.55
N PHE A 117 -3.59 25.81 6.80
CA PHE A 117 -4.13 24.77 7.67
C PHE A 117 -5.63 24.51 7.45
N VAL A 118 -6.31 25.38 6.71
CA VAL A 118 -7.77 25.35 6.56
C VAL A 118 -8.20 25.05 5.11
N ARG A 119 -7.54 25.64 4.12
CA ARG A 119 -7.97 25.62 2.72
C ARG A 119 -8.07 24.20 2.11
N GLU A 120 -8.84 24.11 1.03
CA GLU A 120 -8.86 22.93 0.14
C GLU A 120 -7.48 22.73 -0.50
N VAL A 121 -7.13 21.48 -0.77
CA VAL A 121 -5.87 21.07 -1.41
C VAL A 121 -6.23 20.32 -2.67
N PHE A 122 -5.82 20.83 -3.82
CA PHE A 122 -6.16 20.21 -5.10
C PHE A 122 -5.09 19.22 -5.55
N GLU A 123 -5.49 18.18 -6.30
CA GLU A 123 -4.55 17.17 -6.83
C GLU A 123 -3.37 17.80 -7.56
N LYS A 124 -3.63 18.81 -8.39
CA LYS A 124 -2.59 19.49 -9.19
C LYS A 124 -1.58 20.31 -8.38
N GLU A 125 -1.83 20.53 -7.08
CA GLU A 125 -0.85 21.19 -6.22
C GLU A 125 0.29 20.26 -5.83
N ILE A 126 0.03 18.95 -5.69
CA ILE A 126 1.03 17.92 -5.39
C ILE A 126 1.47 17.20 -6.67
N TRP A 127 0.53 16.96 -7.58
CA TRP A 127 0.75 16.22 -8.84
C TRP A 127 0.32 17.06 -10.05
N PRO A 128 1.14 18.04 -10.49
CA PRO A 128 0.76 18.99 -11.54
C PRO A 128 0.37 18.36 -12.88
N ASN A 129 0.94 17.19 -13.21
CA ASN A 129 0.72 16.52 -14.49
C ASN A 129 -0.44 15.51 -14.46
N LYS A 130 -1.11 15.33 -13.32
CA LYS A 130 -2.22 14.40 -13.19
C LYS A 130 -3.44 14.92 -13.96
N GLU A 131 -3.99 14.08 -14.84
CA GLU A 131 -5.16 14.43 -15.65
C GLU A 131 -6.47 14.13 -14.90
N SER A 132 -7.20 15.19 -14.55
CA SER A 132 -8.53 15.09 -13.92
C SER A 132 -9.61 14.85 -15.00
N PRO A 133 -10.59 13.94 -14.80
CA PRO A 133 -11.55 13.49 -15.82
C PRO A 133 -12.38 14.56 -16.55
N ASN A 134 -12.56 15.76 -15.98
CA ASN A 134 -13.33 16.86 -16.58
C ASN A 134 -12.58 18.20 -16.57
N ASN A 135 -11.27 18.19 -16.33
CA ASN A 135 -10.48 19.40 -16.03
C ASN A 135 -11.03 20.25 -14.86
N ILE A 136 -11.95 19.68 -14.07
CA ILE A 136 -12.43 20.22 -12.79
C ILE A 136 -11.34 19.90 -11.76
N PRO A 137 -10.86 20.87 -10.97
CA PRO A 137 -9.92 20.61 -9.89
C PRO A 137 -10.49 19.58 -8.91
N THR A 138 -9.89 18.39 -8.84
CA THR A 138 -10.23 17.38 -7.83
C THR A 138 -9.62 17.81 -6.50
N ASN A 139 -10.44 17.96 -5.46
CA ASN A 139 -9.98 18.20 -4.09
C ASN A 139 -9.48 16.88 -3.48
N ILE A 140 -8.34 16.92 -2.80
CA ILE A 140 -7.82 15.82 -2.01
C ILE A 140 -8.48 15.89 -0.61
N PRO A 141 -9.15 14.84 -0.14
CA PRO A 141 -9.53 14.76 1.27
C PRO A 141 -8.25 14.59 2.10
N VAL A 142 -7.90 15.66 2.84
CA VAL A 142 -6.70 15.75 3.67
C VAL A 142 -7.04 15.31 5.08
N LEU A 143 -6.36 14.29 5.58
CA LEU A 143 -6.41 13.91 6.99
C LEU A 143 -5.59 14.94 7.79
N ASN A 144 -6.25 15.69 8.66
CA ASN A 144 -5.62 16.66 9.54
C ASN A 144 -5.43 16.01 10.90
N LEU A 145 -4.22 16.10 11.44
CA LEU A 145 -3.88 15.70 12.80
C LEU A 145 -3.46 16.97 13.55
N ALA A 146 -4.39 17.56 14.29
CA ALA A 146 -4.20 18.80 15.04
C ALA A 146 -3.91 18.49 16.51
N PHE A 147 -2.70 18.82 16.96
CA PHE A 147 -2.23 18.55 18.31
C PHE A 147 -2.05 19.84 19.09
N TYR A 148 -2.67 19.90 20.28
CA TYR A 148 -2.62 21.03 21.19
C TYR A 148 -1.98 20.55 22.50
N PRO A 149 -0.64 20.64 22.62
CA PRO A 149 0.11 19.96 23.68
C PRO A 149 -0.17 20.52 25.09
N ASP A 150 -0.75 21.72 25.18
CA ASP A 150 -1.11 22.38 26.43
C ASP A 150 -2.61 22.29 26.77
N GLU A 151 -3.42 21.60 25.96
CA GLU A 151 -4.85 21.36 26.23
C GLU A 151 -5.05 19.88 26.64
N LYS A 152 -5.96 19.62 27.58
CA LYS A 152 -6.28 18.25 28.04
C LYS A 152 -6.93 17.45 26.91
N GLY A 153 -6.46 16.22 26.71
CA GLY A 153 -7.14 15.23 25.88
C GLY A 153 -8.16 14.42 26.68
N PRO A 154 -8.92 13.53 26.03
CA PRO A 154 -9.90 12.67 26.69
C PRO A 154 -9.27 11.79 27.78
N TYR A 155 -10.01 11.62 28.87
CA TYR A 155 -9.65 10.85 30.06
C TYR A 155 -8.33 11.30 30.69
N ASN A 156 -8.06 12.60 30.68
CA ASN A 156 -6.90 13.20 31.34
C ASN A 156 -7.29 13.84 32.67
N TYR A 157 -6.95 13.18 33.78
CA TYR A 157 -7.22 13.65 35.15
C TYR A 157 -6.04 14.36 35.82
N ASP A 158 -5.19 15.03 35.04
CA ASP A 158 -4.06 15.80 35.55
C ASP A 158 -4.53 17.07 36.28
N ALA A 159 -4.07 17.30 37.50
CA ALA A 159 -4.42 18.48 38.28
C ALA A 159 -3.17 19.09 38.93
N SER A 160 -2.59 18.37 39.89
CA SER A 160 -1.35 18.77 40.56
C SER A 160 -0.15 17.97 40.03
N PRO A 161 1.09 18.50 40.14
CA PRO A 161 2.28 17.75 39.74
C PRO A 161 2.39 16.39 40.44
N THR A 162 2.75 15.37 39.68
CA THR A 162 3.03 14.00 40.14
C THR A 162 4.43 13.57 39.70
N ASN A 163 4.78 12.30 39.91
CA ASN A 163 6.03 11.74 39.39
C ASN A 163 6.02 11.51 37.86
N VAL A 164 4.85 11.61 37.20
CA VAL A 164 4.72 11.42 35.75
C VAL A 164 4.25 12.66 35.01
N SER A 165 3.69 13.65 35.71
CA SER A 165 3.02 14.81 35.10
C SER A 165 3.33 16.11 35.85
N ALA A 166 3.36 17.24 35.12
CA ALA A 166 3.61 18.57 35.67
C ALA A 166 2.35 19.30 36.19
N GLY A 167 1.15 18.72 36.04
CA GLY A 167 -0.11 19.35 36.44
C GLY A 167 -0.59 20.45 35.47
N ILE A 168 -1.60 21.21 35.91
CA ILE A 168 -2.17 22.33 35.14
C ILE A 168 -1.69 23.70 35.64
N ASN A 169 -1.83 24.73 34.80
CA ASN A 169 -1.62 26.12 35.13
C ASN A 169 -2.94 26.84 35.53
N ARG A 170 -2.86 28.14 35.81
CA ARG A 170 -4.01 28.94 36.26
C ARG A 170 -5.19 29.00 35.28
N PHE A 171 -4.94 28.73 34.01
CA PHE A 171 -5.93 28.71 32.95
C PHE A 171 -6.42 27.29 32.62
N GLY A 172 -6.08 26.29 33.44
CA GLY A 172 -6.46 24.89 33.20
C GLY A 172 -5.66 24.20 32.10
N ARG A 173 -4.64 24.86 31.54
CA ARG A 173 -3.77 24.31 30.48
C ARG A 173 -2.67 23.44 31.10
N LEU A 174 -2.30 22.36 30.42
CA LEU A 174 -1.24 21.44 30.84
C LEU A 174 0.11 22.17 30.90
N LYS A 175 0.85 21.97 31.99
CA LYS A 175 2.25 22.40 32.11
C LYS A 175 3.16 21.44 31.36
N ASP A 176 4.34 21.95 30.99
CA ASP A 176 5.40 21.24 30.26
C ASP A 176 4.88 20.54 28.98
N PRO A 177 4.34 21.30 28.01
CA PRO A 177 3.70 20.74 26.80
C PRO A 177 4.55 19.71 26.05
N ALA A 178 5.88 19.84 26.05
CA ALA A 178 6.77 18.88 25.41
C ALA A 178 6.70 17.46 25.99
N THR A 179 6.35 17.30 27.27
CA THR A 179 6.21 15.97 27.88
C THR A 179 4.89 15.30 27.51
N ARG A 180 3.93 16.07 26.99
CA ARG A 180 2.59 15.60 26.63
C ARG A 180 2.60 14.96 25.26
N TRP A 181 1.65 14.05 25.04
CA TRP A 181 1.51 13.32 23.79
C TRP A 181 0.04 13.21 23.39
N GLY A 182 -0.21 12.91 22.12
CA GLY A 182 -1.54 12.57 21.62
C GLY A 182 -1.42 11.55 20.51
N GLY A 183 -2.30 10.56 20.47
CA GLY A 183 -2.26 9.53 19.44
C GLY A 183 -3.60 8.93 19.09
N ILE A 184 -3.61 8.29 17.92
CA ILE A 184 -4.72 7.53 17.36
C ILE A 184 -4.24 6.16 16.93
N MET A 185 -5.12 5.17 16.94
CA MET A 185 -4.81 3.81 16.51
C MET A 185 -5.93 3.20 15.66
N ARG A 186 -5.60 2.21 14.86
CA ARG A 186 -6.52 1.53 13.96
C ARG A 186 -6.12 0.08 13.72
N GLU A 187 -7.07 -0.73 13.27
CA GLU A 187 -6.80 -2.06 12.74
C GLU A 187 -6.07 -2.01 11.38
N ILE A 188 -5.28 -3.06 11.13
CA ILE A 188 -4.65 -3.38 9.86
C ILE A 188 -5.30 -4.65 9.30
N GLN A 189 -5.98 -4.50 8.17
CA GLN A 189 -6.75 -5.60 7.57
C GLN A 189 -5.86 -6.67 6.93
N THR A 190 -4.72 -6.28 6.35
CA THR A 190 -3.73 -7.21 5.78
C THR A 190 -2.58 -7.36 6.76
N ASN A 191 -2.68 -8.35 7.65
CA ASN A 191 -1.77 -8.48 8.80
C ASN A 191 -0.41 -9.14 8.49
N ASP A 192 -0.34 -9.98 7.47
CA ASP A 192 0.91 -10.61 7.03
C ASP A 192 1.60 -9.73 5.99
N PHE A 193 2.44 -8.81 6.49
CA PHE A 193 3.19 -7.86 5.65
C PHE A 193 4.27 -8.57 4.81
N GLU A 194 4.80 -9.72 5.26
CA GLU A 194 5.77 -10.50 4.47
C GLU A 194 5.11 -11.17 3.26
N ALA A 195 3.93 -11.77 3.47
CA ALA A 195 3.15 -12.36 2.39
C ALA A 195 2.66 -11.28 1.42
N ALA A 196 2.17 -10.16 1.96
CA ALA A 196 1.68 -9.03 1.17
C ALA A 196 2.79 -8.15 0.57
N ASN A 197 4.05 -8.39 0.93
CA ASN A 197 5.23 -7.60 0.54
C ASN A 197 5.05 -6.09 0.79
N VAL A 198 4.57 -5.73 1.99
CA VAL A 198 4.54 -4.33 2.43
C VAL A 198 5.98 -3.89 2.70
N GLU A 199 6.38 -2.74 2.18
CA GLU A 199 7.77 -2.26 2.23
C GLU A 199 7.90 -0.92 2.94
N TYR A 200 6.94 0.00 2.78
CA TYR A 200 7.03 1.36 3.32
C TYR A 200 5.71 1.84 3.93
N ILE A 201 5.82 2.67 4.96
CA ILE A 201 4.80 3.66 5.31
C ILE A 201 5.11 4.90 4.48
N GLU A 202 4.23 5.26 3.55
CA GLU A 202 4.40 6.43 2.67
C GLU A 202 3.32 7.47 2.91
N PHE A 203 3.72 8.74 2.99
CA PHE A 203 2.78 9.85 3.10
C PHE A 203 3.32 11.16 2.53
N TRP A 204 2.43 11.96 1.95
CA TRP A 204 2.67 13.35 1.60
C TRP A 204 2.19 14.26 2.74
N LEU A 205 3.13 14.94 3.38
CA LEU A 205 2.87 15.87 4.49
C LEU A 205 3.08 17.32 4.03
N MET A 206 2.09 18.17 4.29
CA MET A 206 2.24 19.62 4.13
C MET A 206 3.26 20.14 5.14
N ASP A 207 4.13 21.06 4.74
CA ASP A 207 5.05 21.75 5.65
C ASP A 207 4.31 22.31 6.89
N PRO A 208 4.50 21.72 8.08
CA PRO A 208 3.76 22.12 9.27
C PRO A 208 4.21 23.48 9.81
N PHE A 209 5.24 24.09 9.21
CA PHE A 209 5.80 25.38 9.59
C PHE A 209 5.49 26.50 8.59
N VAL A 210 4.62 26.24 7.60
CA VAL A 210 4.31 27.20 6.52
C VAL A 210 3.74 28.53 7.01
N GLU A 211 2.93 28.52 8.07
CA GLU A 211 2.41 29.74 8.68
C GLU A 211 3.29 30.12 9.89
N TRP A 212 3.53 31.43 10.04
CA TRP A 212 4.49 31.99 11.00
C TRP A 212 4.27 31.49 12.43
N ASN A 213 5.14 30.60 12.92
CA ASN A 213 5.24 30.25 14.33
C ASN A 213 6.71 30.28 14.77
N GLU A 214 7.24 31.47 15.08
CA GLU A 214 8.60 31.68 15.61
C GLU A 214 8.86 30.90 16.91
N ASN A 215 7.80 30.48 17.61
CA ASN A 215 7.86 29.83 18.91
C ASN A 215 7.62 28.31 18.84
N ASN A 216 7.50 27.71 17.65
CA ASN A 216 7.39 26.26 17.52
C ASN A 216 8.75 25.66 17.12
N PRO A 217 9.49 25.05 18.08
CA PRO A 217 10.77 24.39 17.79
C PRO A 217 10.62 23.08 17.01
N GLY A 218 9.37 22.63 16.77
CA GLY A 218 9.08 21.32 16.23
C GLY A 218 8.85 20.28 17.33
N GLY A 219 8.71 19.03 16.91
CA GLY A 219 8.43 17.88 17.76
C GLY A 219 8.64 16.60 16.97
N ASP A 220 7.98 15.53 17.40
CA ASP A 220 8.22 14.19 16.85
C ASP A 220 6.89 13.50 16.52
N LEU A 221 6.86 12.82 15.37
CA LEU A 221 5.78 11.96 14.91
C LEU A 221 6.26 10.51 14.98
N PHE A 222 5.47 9.63 15.56
CA PHE A 222 5.80 8.22 15.73
C PHE A 222 4.73 7.33 15.10
N PHE A 223 5.19 6.19 14.59
CA PHE A 223 4.34 5.09 14.18
C PHE A 223 4.70 3.84 14.98
N ASN A 224 3.70 3.08 15.41
CA ASN A 224 3.87 1.75 15.95
C ASN A 224 3.15 0.76 15.04
N LEU A 225 3.84 -0.29 14.62
CA LEU A 225 3.29 -1.39 13.81
C LEU A 225 3.44 -2.71 14.55
N GLY A 226 2.33 -3.37 14.87
CA GLY A 226 2.35 -4.69 15.50
C GLY A 226 1.07 -4.97 16.26
N ASN A 227 1.19 -5.53 17.45
CA ASN A 227 0.12 -5.59 18.42
C ASN A 227 0.21 -4.34 19.30
N VAL A 228 -0.86 -3.55 19.30
CA VAL A 228 -1.02 -2.37 20.15
C VAL A 228 -2.21 -2.65 21.06
N SER A 229 -2.10 -2.27 22.33
CA SER A 229 -3.18 -2.47 23.28
C SER A 229 -4.42 -1.65 22.90
N GLU A 230 -5.59 -2.28 22.93
CA GLU A 230 -6.90 -1.66 22.74
C GLU A 230 -7.50 -1.12 24.04
N ASP A 231 -6.86 -1.41 25.18
CA ASP A 231 -7.23 -0.96 26.53
C ASP A 231 -6.82 0.52 26.71
N VAL A 232 -7.70 1.43 26.27
CA VAL A 232 -7.51 2.89 26.30
C VAL A 232 -7.59 3.38 27.75
N LEU A 233 -8.57 2.87 28.49
CA LEU A 233 -8.79 3.12 29.91
C LEU A 233 -8.22 1.99 30.74
N ARG A 234 -6.89 1.92 30.80
CA ARG A 234 -6.17 0.76 31.32
C ARG A 234 -6.67 0.25 32.66
N ASP A 235 -7.50 -0.78 32.63
CA ASP A 235 -8.01 -1.50 33.78
C ASP A 235 -8.20 -3.01 33.52
N GLY A 236 -7.90 -3.47 32.29
CA GLY A 236 -8.01 -4.86 31.87
C GLY A 236 -9.44 -5.34 31.69
N ARG A 237 -10.42 -4.44 31.64
CA ARG A 237 -11.83 -4.72 31.34
C ARG A 237 -12.17 -4.11 29.98
N LYS A 238 -13.00 -4.81 29.21
CA LYS A 238 -13.46 -4.29 27.92
C LYS A 238 -14.57 -3.27 28.14
N GLY A 239 -14.30 -1.98 27.94
CA GLY A 239 -15.32 -0.94 27.87
C GLY A 239 -16.19 -1.09 26.62
N PHE A 240 -17.52 -1.00 26.76
CA PHE A 240 -18.46 -0.93 25.64
C PHE A 240 -19.81 -0.32 26.05
N GLU A 241 -20.22 0.71 25.34
CA GLU A 241 -21.38 1.52 25.69
C GLU A 241 -22.71 0.77 25.66
N ASN A 242 -22.93 -0.08 24.65
CA ASN A 242 -24.19 -0.84 24.54
C ASN A 242 -24.34 -1.92 25.63
N GLY A 243 -23.30 -2.15 26.42
CA GLY A 243 -23.31 -2.95 27.64
C GLY A 243 -23.84 -2.21 28.86
N LEU A 244 -23.95 -0.89 28.83
CA LEU A 244 -24.34 -0.08 29.99
C LEU A 244 -25.84 -0.18 30.30
N PRO A 245 -26.26 0.08 31.56
CA PRO A 245 -27.65 0.06 31.98
C PRO A 245 -28.50 1.08 31.21
N THR A 246 -29.75 0.74 30.96
CA THR A 246 -30.72 1.62 30.27
C THR A 246 -31.95 1.85 31.13
N PRO A 247 -32.82 2.83 30.81
CA PRO A 247 -34.10 2.97 31.49
C PRO A 247 -34.99 1.71 31.39
N ARG A 248 -34.81 0.89 30.34
CA ARG A 248 -35.53 -0.37 30.15
C ARG A 248 -34.93 -1.52 30.96
N ASP A 249 -33.62 -1.49 31.19
CA ASP A 249 -32.88 -2.48 31.97
C ASP A 249 -31.90 -1.80 32.94
N PRO A 250 -32.42 -1.20 34.02
CA PRO A 250 -31.59 -0.49 35.00
C PRO A 250 -30.83 -1.45 35.93
N ALA A 251 -31.18 -2.74 35.93
CA ALA A 251 -30.56 -3.77 36.76
C ALA A 251 -29.36 -4.44 36.09
N LYS A 252 -28.99 -4.01 34.87
CA LYS A 252 -27.85 -4.53 34.13
C LYS A 252 -26.56 -4.34 34.95
N GLY A 253 -25.82 -5.43 35.12
CA GLY A 253 -24.64 -5.46 35.98
C GLY A 253 -23.47 -4.67 35.40
N VAL A 254 -22.90 -3.78 36.21
CA VAL A 254 -21.66 -3.03 35.95
C VAL A 254 -20.66 -3.29 37.08
N ASP A 255 -19.37 -3.27 36.75
CA ASP A 255 -18.26 -3.24 37.70
C ASP A 255 -17.68 -1.82 37.76
N THR A 256 -16.95 -1.48 38.82
CA THR A 256 -16.42 -0.13 39.03
C THR A 256 -14.89 -0.13 39.09
N THR A 257 -14.26 0.53 38.13
CA THR A 257 -12.80 0.65 38.00
C THR A 257 -12.32 2.03 38.47
N ALA A 258 -11.05 2.36 38.31
CA ALA A 258 -10.55 3.70 38.63
C ALA A 258 -11.09 4.76 37.65
N TRP A 259 -11.43 4.34 36.43
CA TRP A 259 -11.93 5.18 35.36
C TRP A 259 -13.43 5.42 35.45
N GLY A 260 -14.21 4.38 35.75
CA GLY A 260 -15.66 4.54 35.85
C GLY A 260 -16.40 3.22 36.00
N LEU A 261 -17.42 3.00 35.17
CA LEU A 261 -18.29 1.83 35.15
C LEU A 261 -18.11 1.02 33.87
N VAL A 262 -17.81 -0.27 34.02
CA VAL A 262 -17.64 -1.19 32.89
C VAL A 262 -18.70 -2.29 32.93
N PRO A 263 -19.34 -2.66 31.82
CA PRO A 263 -20.33 -3.75 31.81
C PRO A 263 -19.75 -5.09 32.24
N GLN A 264 -20.53 -5.88 33.00
CA GLN A 264 -20.15 -7.26 33.38
C GLN A 264 -20.54 -8.32 32.35
N ALA A 265 -21.45 -7.99 31.44
CA ALA A 265 -21.91 -8.89 30.39
C ALA A 265 -20.86 -9.05 29.29
N GLN A 266 -20.97 -10.11 28.48
CA GLN A 266 -20.21 -10.21 27.24
C GLN A 266 -20.94 -9.46 26.12
N SER A 267 -20.22 -8.63 25.36
CA SER A 267 -20.78 -8.02 24.15
C SER A 267 -21.00 -9.11 23.08
N LEU A 268 -22.24 -9.23 22.60
CA LEU A 268 -22.62 -10.18 21.53
C LEU A 268 -22.69 -9.53 20.15
N VAL A 269 -23.09 -8.26 20.11
CA VAL A 269 -23.28 -7.45 18.90
C VAL A 269 -22.87 -6.02 19.24
N ASN A 270 -22.06 -5.39 18.40
CA ASN A 270 -21.69 -3.98 18.55
C ASN A 270 -22.75 -3.06 17.92
N ALA A 271 -23.86 -2.85 18.62
CA ALA A 271 -24.95 -1.98 18.17
C ALA A 271 -25.76 -1.44 19.36
N PHE A 272 -26.27 -0.21 19.23
CA PHE A 272 -27.23 0.37 20.16
C PHE A 272 -28.63 -0.24 20.01
N ASP A 273 -29.45 -0.11 21.06
CA ASP A 273 -30.90 -0.30 20.95
C ASP A 273 -31.50 0.75 20.00
N ASN A 274 -32.65 0.43 19.41
CA ASN A 274 -33.46 1.34 18.60
C ASN A 274 -34.21 2.39 19.46
N ASP A 275 -34.20 2.26 20.78
CA ASP A 275 -34.80 3.23 21.70
C ASP A 275 -33.92 4.47 21.93
N PRO A 276 -34.38 5.69 21.58
CA PRO A 276 -33.59 6.91 21.78
C PRO A 276 -33.23 7.16 23.25
N ALA A 277 -34.11 6.77 24.19
CA ALA A 277 -33.84 6.92 25.62
C ALA A 277 -32.75 5.97 26.13
N SER A 278 -32.69 4.74 25.61
CA SER A 278 -31.59 3.81 25.87
C SER A 278 -30.29 4.34 25.30
N ARG A 279 -30.30 4.84 24.06
CA ARG A 279 -29.07 5.38 23.44
C ARG A 279 -28.50 6.54 24.24
N LYS A 280 -29.33 7.51 24.63
CA LYS A 280 -28.88 8.63 25.47
C LYS A 280 -28.25 8.19 26.80
N ALA A 281 -28.67 7.05 27.36
CA ALA A 281 -28.12 6.52 28.61
C ALA A 281 -26.84 5.69 28.42
N GLN A 282 -26.50 5.35 27.17
CA GLN A 282 -25.38 4.46 26.82
C GLN A 282 -24.27 5.19 26.06
N ASP A 283 -24.60 6.17 25.22
CA ASP A 283 -23.69 7.05 24.47
C ASP A 283 -23.05 8.07 25.42
N ILE A 284 -22.18 7.57 26.30
CA ILE A 284 -21.58 8.26 27.46
C ILE A 284 -20.09 7.91 27.61
N GLY A 285 -19.42 7.57 26.51
CA GLY A 285 -17.98 7.33 26.49
C GLY A 285 -17.52 5.99 27.07
N LEU A 286 -16.20 5.80 27.07
CA LEU A 286 -15.54 4.56 27.50
C LEU A 286 -15.57 4.37 29.01
N ASP A 287 -15.68 5.44 29.78
CA ASP A 287 -15.72 5.37 31.24
C ASP A 287 -17.10 4.96 31.78
N GLY A 288 -18.14 5.00 30.93
CA GLY A 288 -19.50 4.58 31.28
C GLY A 288 -20.18 5.51 32.28
N LEU A 289 -19.72 6.76 32.38
CA LEU A 289 -20.30 7.81 33.22
C LEU A 289 -20.69 8.97 32.31
N ASN A 290 -21.83 9.60 32.59
CA ASN A 290 -22.11 10.90 31.99
C ASN A 290 -21.54 12.00 32.89
N ASP A 291 -21.35 13.20 32.35
CA ASP A 291 -20.92 14.42 33.06
C ASP A 291 -21.44 14.58 34.51
N GLU A 292 -22.72 14.28 34.76
CA GLU A 292 -23.33 14.39 36.10
C GLU A 292 -22.78 13.34 37.06
N LYS A 293 -22.65 12.08 36.61
CA LYS A 293 -22.10 11.00 37.44
C LYS A 293 -20.60 11.11 37.58
N GLU A 294 -19.90 11.63 36.58
CA GLU A 294 -18.47 11.91 36.68
C GLU A 294 -18.15 12.85 37.84
N LYS A 295 -18.95 13.92 38.00
CA LYS A 295 -18.83 14.86 39.12
C LYS A 295 -18.88 14.13 40.46
N ASP A 296 -19.88 13.26 40.64
CA ASP A 296 -20.00 12.49 41.87
C ASP A 296 -18.85 11.49 42.04
N PHE A 297 -18.47 10.81 40.95
CA PHE A 297 -17.47 9.75 40.95
C PHE A 297 -16.07 10.28 41.28
N PHE A 298 -15.61 11.31 40.56
CA PHE A 298 -14.30 11.94 40.73
C PHE A 298 -14.23 12.95 41.88
N PHE A 299 -15.36 13.19 42.57
CA PHE A 299 -15.39 13.89 43.85
C PHE A 299 -15.36 12.94 45.05
N SER A 300 -16.01 11.76 44.96
CA SER A 300 -16.23 10.89 46.13
C SER A 300 -15.16 9.82 46.34
N ARG A 301 -14.61 9.22 45.27
CA ARG A 301 -13.66 8.10 45.35
C ARG A 301 -12.21 8.51 45.69
N ASP A 302 -11.32 7.53 45.85
CA ASP A 302 -9.86 7.69 46.00
C ASP A 302 -9.19 8.37 44.77
N SER A 303 -9.96 8.63 43.70
CA SER A 303 -9.65 9.56 42.61
C SER A 303 -9.86 11.01 43.08
N SER A 304 -8.84 11.57 43.74
CA SER A 304 -8.81 12.94 44.26
C SER A 304 -8.91 14.08 43.22
N TYR A 305 -9.32 13.82 41.98
CA TYR A 305 -9.22 14.78 40.88
C TYR A 305 -10.04 16.04 41.12
N LEU A 306 -11.37 15.95 41.25
CA LEU A 306 -12.21 17.14 41.42
C LEU A 306 -11.98 17.83 42.78
N ARG A 307 -11.58 17.08 43.81
CA ARG A 307 -11.14 17.67 45.09
C ARG A 307 -9.86 18.49 44.93
N GLN A 308 -8.90 18.04 44.11
CA GLN A 308 -7.72 18.83 43.77
C GLN A 308 -8.09 20.07 42.97
N ILE A 309 -8.99 19.95 41.99
CA ILE A 309 -9.49 21.10 41.22
C ILE A 309 -10.15 22.14 42.14
N ASP A 310 -11.00 21.71 43.07
CA ASP A 310 -11.64 22.57 44.07
C ASP A 310 -10.60 23.25 44.98
N GLN A 311 -9.60 22.50 45.43
CA GLN A 311 -8.50 23.04 46.23
C GLN A 311 -7.68 24.08 45.45
N LEU A 312 -7.34 23.82 44.18
CA LEU A 312 -6.60 24.77 43.35
C LEU A 312 -7.38 26.06 43.13
N HIS A 313 -8.70 25.97 42.93
CA HIS A 313 -9.58 27.13 42.82
C HIS A 313 -9.66 27.91 44.14
N ALA A 314 -9.88 27.23 45.27
CA ALA A 314 -9.91 27.84 46.59
C ALA A 314 -8.60 28.55 46.98
N LEU A 315 -7.45 28.06 46.49
CA LEU A 315 -6.13 28.68 46.67
C LEU A 315 -5.83 29.81 45.66
N GLY A 316 -6.76 30.15 44.77
CA GLY A 316 -6.57 31.16 43.71
C GLY A 316 -5.58 30.75 42.62
N GLN A 317 -5.21 29.46 42.57
CA GLN A 317 -4.28 28.89 41.60
C GLN A 317 -4.97 28.47 40.30
N LEU A 318 -6.30 28.50 40.27
CA LEU A 318 -7.14 28.24 39.09
C LEU A 318 -8.11 29.41 38.88
N SER A 319 -8.31 29.83 37.63
CA SER A 319 -9.31 30.86 37.27
C SER A 319 -10.73 30.30 37.29
N ASP A 320 -11.73 31.17 37.50
CA ASP A 320 -13.14 30.76 37.53
C ASP A 320 -13.57 30.04 36.24
N SER A 321 -13.16 30.55 35.08
CA SER A 321 -13.47 29.92 33.79
C SER A 321 -12.84 28.53 33.65
N ALA A 322 -11.59 28.36 34.11
CA ALA A 322 -10.91 27.07 34.07
C ALA A 322 -11.52 26.07 35.06
N TYR A 323 -11.91 26.53 36.25
CA TYR A 323 -12.63 25.72 37.22
C TYR A 323 -13.96 25.23 36.65
N GLN A 324 -14.77 26.13 36.08
CA GLN A 324 -16.06 25.76 35.47
C GLN A 324 -15.88 24.77 34.31
N ALA A 325 -14.89 24.98 33.44
CA ALA A 325 -14.62 24.06 32.33
C ALA A 325 -14.26 22.64 32.83
N LEU A 326 -13.31 22.52 33.75
CA LEU A 326 -12.88 21.23 34.30
C LEU A 326 -13.91 20.55 35.19
N TRP A 327 -14.83 21.34 35.78
CA TRP A 327 -15.92 20.81 36.59
C TRP A 327 -17.08 20.34 35.73
N THR A 328 -17.32 20.98 34.58
CA THR A 328 -18.47 20.66 33.71
C THR A 328 -18.26 19.34 32.99
N ASP A 329 -17.04 19.11 32.50
CA ASP A 329 -16.57 17.96 31.70
C ASP A 329 -15.29 17.38 32.34
N PRO A 330 -15.41 16.64 33.47
CA PRO A 330 -14.27 16.07 34.19
C PRO A 330 -13.39 15.12 33.36
N SER A 331 -13.99 14.29 32.50
CA SER A 331 -13.29 13.33 31.63
C SER A 331 -12.71 13.96 30.36
N SER A 332 -13.14 15.16 29.95
CA SER A 332 -12.70 15.81 28.70
C SER A 332 -13.02 15.02 27.43
N ASP A 333 -14.09 14.23 27.44
CA ASP A 333 -14.52 13.33 26.36
C ASP A 333 -15.85 13.71 25.69
N ASP A 334 -16.45 14.84 26.06
CA ASP A 334 -17.58 15.47 25.37
C ASP A 334 -17.42 15.54 23.84
N TYR A 335 -18.43 15.05 23.12
CA TYR A 335 -18.60 15.28 21.69
C TYR A 335 -19.25 16.63 21.37
N HIS A 336 -18.78 17.26 20.29
CA HIS A 336 -19.52 18.37 19.68
C HIS A 336 -19.43 18.36 18.16
N TYR A 337 -20.59 18.42 17.50
CA TYR A 337 -20.65 18.49 16.04
C TYR A 337 -20.10 19.83 15.54
N TYR A 338 -19.23 19.80 14.52
CA TYR A 338 -18.52 20.98 14.03
C TYR A 338 -19.45 22.08 13.44
N ARG A 339 -20.71 21.73 13.13
CA ARG A 339 -21.77 22.67 12.68
C ARG A 339 -22.82 22.96 13.75
N GLY A 340 -22.45 22.88 15.03
CA GLY A 340 -23.31 23.34 16.11
C GLY A 340 -23.68 24.82 15.93
N PRO A 341 -24.95 25.22 16.13
CA PRO A 341 -25.40 26.60 15.96
C PRO A 341 -24.82 27.57 17.00
N ASP A 342 -24.45 27.06 18.17
CA ASP A 342 -23.71 27.73 19.24
C ASP A 342 -22.32 28.19 18.75
N TYR A 343 -21.56 27.32 18.06
CA TYR A 343 -20.28 27.68 17.44
C TYR A 343 -20.41 28.83 16.42
N ASP A 344 -21.55 28.94 15.73
CA ASP A 344 -21.83 30.06 14.84
C ASP A 344 -22.14 31.37 15.60
N GLN A 345 -22.84 31.27 16.72
CA GLN A 345 -23.15 32.42 17.60
C GLN A 345 -21.87 32.95 18.27
N GLU A 346 -21.00 32.05 18.70
CA GLU A 346 -19.70 32.34 19.32
C GLU A 346 -18.62 32.71 18.30
N ARG A 347 -18.90 32.53 17.00
CA ARG A 347 -17.97 32.79 15.88
C ARG A 347 -16.67 31.99 15.99
N VAL A 348 -16.80 30.71 16.33
CA VAL A 348 -15.68 29.78 16.51
C VAL A 348 -14.96 29.54 15.17
N SER A 349 -13.62 29.56 15.21
CA SER A 349 -12.78 29.33 14.04
C SER A 349 -12.98 27.94 13.45
N ILE A 350 -12.65 27.74 12.16
CA ILE A 350 -12.82 26.44 11.50
C ILE A 350 -12.05 25.33 12.21
N LEU A 351 -10.82 25.60 12.67
CA LEU A 351 -9.98 24.61 13.35
C LEU A 351 -10.50 24.26 14.75
N ASP A 352 -10.97 25.26 15.50
CA ASP A 352 -11.48 25.06 16.86
C ASP A 352 -12.78 24.23 16.88
N ARG A 353 -13.60 24.32 15.82
CA ARG A 353 -14.83 23.53 15.67
C ARG A 353 -14.59 22.02 15.69
N TYR A 354 -13.42 21.57 15.25
CA TYR A 354 -13.08 20.15 15.21
C TYR A 354 -12.45 19.64 16.51
N LYS A 355 -12.13 20.50 17.48
CA LYS A 355 -11.47 20.06 18.73
C LYS A 355 -12.31 19.02 19.50
N LYS A 356 -13.62 19.20 19.61
CA LYS A 356 -14.51 18.27 20.32
C LYS A 356 -15.16 17.21 19.39
N TYR A 357 -14.82 17.18 18.11
CA TYR A 357 -15.47 16.27 17.17
C TYR A 357 -15.11 14.79 17.40
N ASN A 358 -13.96 14.52 18.00
CA ASN A 358 -13.53 13.15 18.34
C ASN A 358 -13.87 12.74 19.79
N GLY A 359 -14.74 13.49 20.48
CA GLY A 359 -15.27 13.10 21.78
C GLY A 359 -16.16 11.85 21.67
N LEU A 360 -16.32 11.14 22.78
CA LEU A 360 -17.04 9.87 22.87
C LEU A 360 -18.41 10.04 23.54
N GLU A 361 -18.55 10.87 24.59
CA GLU A 361 -19.87 11.14 25.18
C GLU A 361 -20.74 11.93 24.18
N GLY A 362 -21.84 11.31 23.72
CA GLY A 362 -22.84 11.93 22.87
C GLY A 362 -22.47 12.00 21.39
N ASN A 363 -21.57 11.14 20.91
CA ASN A 363 -21.10 11.13 19.52
C ASN A 363 -22.04 10.39 18.55
N SER A 364 -23.01 9.64 19.07
CA SER A 364 -23.90 8.77 18.31
C SER A 364 -25.41 9.12 18.40
N PRO A 365 -25.81 10.41 18.44
CA PRO A 365 -27.21 10.80 18.65
C PRO A 365 -28.12 10.32 17.50
N THR A 366 -29.32 9.88 17.85
CA THR A 366 -30.39 9.64 16.89
C THR A 366 -30.93 10.95 16.31
N SER A 367 -31.63 10.87 15.17
CA SER A 367 -32.32 12.03 14.58
C SER A 367 -33.33 12.69 15.52
N ASP A 368 -33.92 11.92 16.44
CA ASP A 368 -34.93 12.41 17.38
C ASP A 368 -34.30 13.11 18.60
N GLN A 369 -32.99 12.93 18.82
CA GLN A 369 -32.23 13.57 19.89
C GLN A 369 -31.69 14.95 19.49
N THR A 370 -31.76 15.31 18.21
CA THR A 370 -31.31 16.60 17.68
C THR A 370 -32.45 17.35 17.01
N ASN A 371 -32.57 18.66 17.28
CA ASN A 371 -33.53 19.54 16.60
C ASN A 371 -32.96 20.12 15.30
N LEU A 372 -31.78 19.68 14.88
CA LEU A 372 -31.11 20.18 13.69
C LEU A 372 -31.59 19.45 12.43
N PRO A 373 -31.70 20.15 11.27
CA PRO A 373 -32.21 19.56 10.04
C PRO A 373 -31.19 18.66 9.31
N TYR A 374 -30.11 18.27 9.98
CA TYR A 374 -29.03 17.45 9.43
C TYR A 374 -28.51 16.47 10.49
N PRO A 375 -27.99 15.30 10.08
CA PRO A 375 -27.36 14.36 11.00
C PRO A 375 -26.17 15.01 11.70
N THR A 376 -26.06 14.79 13.02
CA THR A 376 -24.98 15.28 13.86
C THR A 376 -24.20 14.17 14.53
N ALA A 377 -24.44 12.91 14.13
CA ALA A 377 -23.72 11.77 14.65
C ALA A 377 -22.39 11.60 13.91
N GLU A 378 -21.33 11.33 14.67
CA GLU A 378 -20.03 10.91 14.16
C GLU A 378 -20.10 9.45 13.71
N SER A 379 -20.71 8.60 14.55
CA SER A 379 -20.90 7.18 14.33
C SER A 379 -22.35 6.77 14.64
N THR A 380 -22.75 5.59 14.17
CA THR A 380 -23.99 4.92 14.61
C THR A 380 -23.72 3.71 15.48
N LEU A 381 -22.44 3.37 15.65
CA LEU A 381 -21.95 2.25 16.44
C LEU A 381 -21.57 2.75 17.84
N PRO A 382 -21.77 1.94 18.89
CA PRO A 382 -21.29 2.26 20.22
C PRO A 382 -19.76 2.28 20.26
N ASP A 383 -19.23 3.11 21.15
CA ASP A 383 -17.80 3.09 21.47
C ASP A 383 -17.46 1.83 22.27
N VAL A 384 -16.35 1.19 21.87
CA VAL A 384 -15.88 -0.07 22.42
C VAL A 384 -14.36 -0.19 22.32
N GLU A 385 -13.73 -0.75 23.35
CA GLU A 385 -12.31 -1.12 23.37
C GLU A 385 -12.07 -2.47 22.67
N ASP A 386 -12.46 -2.53 21.39
CA ASP A 386 -12.42 -3.71 20.48
C ASP A 386 -12.40 -3.18 19.04
N ILE A 387 -11.26 -2.62 18.65
CA ILE A 387 -11.08 -1.91 17.39
C ILE A 387 -11.13 -2.89 16.22
N ASN A 388 -10.52 -4.07 16.38
CA ASN A 388 -10.49 -5.11 15.34
C ASN A 388 -11.76 -5.98 15.28
N ARG A 389 -12.70 -5.79 16.24
CA ARG A 389 -14.00 -6.46 16.30
C ARG A 389 -13.90 -7.98 16.44
N ASP A 390 -12.85 -8.48 17.09
CA ASP A 390 -12.68 -9.91 17.36
C ASP A 390 -13.45 -10.39 18.62
N ASN A 391 -14.18 -9.48 19.28
CA ASN A 391 -14.95 -9.68 20.51
C ASN A 391 -14.10 -9.83 21.77
N THR A 392 -12.78 -9.65 21.69
CA THR A 392 -11.87 -9.68 22.82
C THR A 392 -11.21 -8.31 23.04
N LEU A 393 -10.57 -8.13 24.20
CA LEU A 393 -9.75 -6.96 24.47
C LEU A 393 -8.30 -7.38 24.30
N SER A 394 -7.57 -6.72 23.40
CA SER A 394 -6.12 -6.90 23.32
C SER A 394 -5.40 -5.98 24.31
N ASP A 395 -4.78 -6.52 25.35
CA ASP A 395 -4.00 -5.76 26.35
C ASP A 395 -2.48 -5.76 26.05
N ALA A 396 -2.05 -6.55 25.07
CA ALA A 396 -0.65 -6.79 24.77
C ALA A 396 -0.04 -5.70 23.89
N GLU A 397 1.21 -5.33 24.22
CA GLU A 397 2.02 -4.37 23.46
C GLU A 397 3.25 -5.10 22.91
N SER A 398 3.27 -5.28 21.59
CA SER A 398 4.34 -5.95 20.87
C SER A 398 4.46 -5.41 19.45
N TYR A 399 5.28 -4.38 19.26
CA TYR A 399 5.33 -3.59 18.04
C TYR A 399 6.73 -3.08 17.70
N TYR A 400 6.91 -2.72 16.43
CA TYR A 400 8.02 -1.93 15.92
C TYR A 400 7.68 -0.45 15.99
N GLN A 401 8.60 0.37 16.52
CA GLN A 401 8.46 1.83 16.58
C GLN A 401 9.30 2.51 15.51
N TYR A 402 8.70 3.47 14.83
CA TYR A 402 9.34 4.35 13.85
C TYR A 402 9.22 5.79 14.33
N HIS A 403 10.25 6.59 14.10
CA HIS A 403 10.37 7.96 14.58
C HIS A 403 10.67 8.90 13.41
N VAL A 404 9.84 9.92 13.23
CA VAL A 404 10.00 10.99 12.23
C VAL A 404 10.16 12.32 12.96
N GLU A 405 11.28 12.99 12.73
CA GLU A 405 11.59 14.29 13.35
C GLU A 405 10.89 15.41 12.58
N LEU A 406 10.03 16.19 13.25
CA LEU A 406 9.37 17.33 12.62
C LEU A 406 9.97 18.61 13.17
N ARG A 407 11.10 19.04 12.58
CA ARG A 407 11.84 20.27 12.90
C ARG A 407 12.30 20.93 11.60
N LYS A 408 12.34 22.27 11.55
CA LYS A 408 12.64 23.02 10.31
C LYS A 408 13.97 22.61 9.65
N ASP A 409 14.99 22.34 10.46
CA ASP A 409 16.32 21.91 10.02
C ASP A 409 16.37 20.45 9.54
N LYS A 410 15.34 19.65 9.87
CA LYS A 410 15.19 18.24 9.45
C LYS A 410 14.29 18.05 8.22
N MET A 411 13.71 19.13 7.68
CA MET A 411 12.85 19.10 6.48
C MET A 411 13.68 19.18 5.18
N VAL A 412 14.65 18.26 5.03
CA VAL A 412 15.62 18.21 3.91
C VAL A 412 15.47 16.89 3.16
N VAL A 413 15.39 16.96 1.82
CA VAL A 413 15.30 15.76 0.97
C VAL A 413 16.58 14.93 1.09
N GLY A 414 16.41 13.62 1.32
CA GLY A 414 17.49 12.67 1.55
C GLY A 414 17.77 12.37 3.02
N GLU A 415 17.17 13.11 3.95
CA GLU A 415 17.26 12.89 5.40
C GLU A 415 15.88 12.61 5.99
N ASN A 416 15.82 12.02 7.19
CA ASN A 416 14.57 11.88 7.96
C ASN A 416 13.42 11.24 7.14
N PHE A 417 13.76 10.23 6.32
CA PHE A 417 12.85 9.53 5.41
C PHE A 417 12.20 10.38 4.31
N ILE A 418 12.63 11.63 4.11
CA ILE A 418 12.12 12.50 3.06
C ILE A 418 12.77 12.12 1.73
N THR A 419 11.96 11.71 0.77
CA THR A 419 12.43 11.26 -0.56
C THR A 419 12.18 12.29 -1.65
N ASP A 420 11.18 13.15 -1.49
CA ASP A 420 10.86 14.19 -2.46
C ASP A 420 10.21 15.42 -1.80
N LYS A 421 10.21 16.54 -2.52
CA LYS A 421 9.58 17.80 -2.13
C LYS A 421 8.98 18.50 -3.35
N VAL A 422 7.68 18.82 -3.27
CA VAL A 422 6.99 19.66 -4.26
C VAL A 422 6.75 21.05 -3.66
N THR A 423 7.12 22.10 -4.39
CA THR A 423 6.89 23.50 -3.99
C THR A 423 5.90 24.14 -4.95
N THR A 424 4.80 24.68 -4.42
CA THR A 424 3.78 25.35 -5.25
C THR A 424 3.39 26.71 -4.69
N THR A 425 2.95 27.62 -5.55
CA THR A 425 2.38 28.92 -5.16
C THR A 425 0.88 28.88 -5.39
N VAL A 426 0.11 29.00 -4.30
CA VAL A 426 -1.35 28.99 -4.32
C VAL A 426 -1.90 30.39 -4.12
N THR A 427 -3.08 30.67 -4.68
CA THR A 427 -3.84 31.89 -4.38
C THR A 427 -4.90 31.52 -3.34
N LEU A 428 -4.82 32.14 -2.16
CA LEU A 428 -5.76 31.95 -1.06
C LEU A 428 -7.09 32.66 -1.35
N GLU A 429 -8.13 32.36 -0.57
CA GLU A 429 -9.49 32.91 -0.77
C GLU A 429 -9.52 34.46 -0.67
N ASN A 430 -8.65 35.07 0.14
CA ASN A 430 -8.47 36.51 0.26
C ASN A 430 -7.63 37.14 -0.88
N GLY A 431 -7.25 36.35 -1.89
CA GLY A 431 -6.48 36.79 -3.05
C GLY A 431 -4.96 36.88 -2.83
N LYS A 432 -4.46 36.64 -1.61
CA LYS A 432 -3.01 36.61 -1.34
C LYS A 432 -2.39 35.36 -1.97
N ARG A 433 -1.20 35.51 -2.54
CA ARG A 433 -0.39 34.39 -3.00
C ARG A 433 0.55 33.94 -1.88
N SER A 434 0.63 32.63 -1.66
CA SER A 434 1.51 32.03 -0.66
C SER A 434 2.16 30.78 -1.22
N THR A 435 3.43 30.56 -0.85
CA THR A 435 4.21 29.39 -1.27
C THR A 435 4.13 28.32 -0.19
N ILE A 436 3.93 27.08 -0.61
CA ILE A 436 3.87 25.92 0.27
C ILE A 436 4.73 24.79 -0.26
N ASN A 437 5.33 24.04 0.67
CA ASN A 437 6.04 22.81 0.40
C ASN A 437 5.21 21.61 0.83
N TRP A 438 5.23 20.57 0.02
CA TRP A 438 4.78 19.22 0.36
C TRP A 438 5.97 18.29 0.36
N TYR A 439 6.08 17.47 1.39
CA TYR A 439 7.21 16.54 1.60
C TYR A 439 6.70 15.10 1.51
N GLN A 440 7.37 14.28 0.70
CA GLN A 440 7.10 12.86 0.61
C GLN A 440 7.99 12.10 1.58
N PHE A 441 7.38 11.48 2.59
CA PHE A 441 8.05 10.58 3.51
C PHE A 441 7.87 9.14 3.04
N LYS A 442 8.95 8.36 3.01
CA LYS A 442 8.95 6.91 2.79
C LYS A 442 9.74 6.24 3.89
N VAL A 443 9.03 5.72 4.90
CA VAL A 443 9.62 5.05 6.06
C VAL A 443 9.66 3.55 5.79
N PRO A 444 10.82 2.92 5.57
CA PRO A 444 10.92 1.48 5.33
C PRO A 444 10.47 0.71 6.58
N ILE A 445 9.60 -0.29 6.43
CA ILE A 445 9.14 -1.06 7.59
C ILE A 445 10.28 -1.83 8.27
N SER A 446 11.36 -2.13 7.54
CA SER A 446 12.55 -2.78 8.09
C SER A 446 13.43 -1.84 8.93
N ASP A 447 13.27 -0.52 8.81
CA ASP A 447 14.12 0.49 9.47
C ASP A 447 13.42 1.08 10.71
N TYR A 448 13.12 0.20 11.66
CA TYR A 448 12.51 0.58 12.93
C TYR A 448 13.58 1.04 13.94
N GLU A 449 13.22 2.03 14.77
CA GLU A 449 14.08 2.57 15.82
C GLU A 449 14.19 1.59 17.00
N LYS A 450 13.06 1.00 17.39
CA LYS A 450 12.94 0.20 18.62
C LYS A 450 11.91 -0.91 18.46
N VAL A 451 12.18 -2.04 19.11
CA VAL A 451 11.22 -3.14 19.28
C VAL A 451 10.71 -3.11 20.71
N VAL A 452 9.39 -3.11 20.88
CA VAL A 452 8.72 -3.23 22.18
C VAL A 452 8.00 -4.58 22.22
N GLY A 453 8.08 -5.28 23.35
CA GLY A 453 7.48 -6.61 23.51
C GLY A 453 8.28 -7.73 22.83
N SER A 454 7.60 -8.78 22.38
CA SER A 454 8.22 -10.02 21.88
C SER A 454 7.93 -10.31 20.41
N ILE A 455 7.80 -9.27 19.57
CA ILE A 455 7.60 -9.39 18.12
C ILE A 455 8.91 -9.77 17.43
N GLN A 456 8.84 -10.70 16.47
CA GLN A 456 10.01 -11.27 15.80
C GLN A 456 10.04 -10.99 14.30
N ASP A 457 8.87 -10.91 13.68
CA ASP A 457 8.72 -10.74 12.24
C ASP A 457 7.45 -9.94 11.89
N PHE A 458 7.25 -9.67 10.60
CA PHE A 458 6.13 -8.87 10.09
C PHE A 458 4.92 -9.71 9.65
N LYS A 459 4.80 -10.97 10.11
CA LYS A 459 3.69 -11.86 9.69
C LYS A 459 2.37 -11.59 10.41
N SER A 460 2.40 -10.87 11.53
CA SER A 460 1.22 -10.60 12.34
C SER A 460 1.19 -9.16 12.86
N ILE A 461 1.05 -8.21 11.93
CA ILE A 461 0.82 -6.79 12.22
C ILE A 461 -0.69 -6.53 12.29
N ARG A 462 -1.24 -6.38 13.50
CA ARG A 462 -2.70 -6.23 13.70
C ARG A 462 -3.17 -4.79 13.77
N PHE A 463 -2.32 -3.90 14.30
CA PHE A 463 -2.66 -2.51 14.56
C PHE A 463 -1.56 -1.58 14.08
N MET A 464 -1.97 -0.36 13.76
CA MET A 464 -1.10 0.80 13.64
C MET A 464 -1.52 1.84 14.67
N ARG A 465 -0.57 2.34 15.46
CA ARG A 465 -0.75 3.53 16.31
C ARG A 465 0.14 4.66 15.78
N MET A 466 -0.46 5.83 15.54
CA MET A 466 0.23 7.05 15.14
C MET A 466 0.09 8.07 16.26
N PHE A 467 1.20 8.63 16.74
CA PHE A 467 1.16 9.61 17.82
C PHE A 467 2.22 10.69 17.69
N VAL A 468 2.00 11.81 18.35
CA VAL A 468 2.92 12.96 18.39
C VAL A 468 3.32 13.27 19.83
N LYS A 469 4.57 13.73 20.00
CA LYS A 469 5.16 14.13 21.29
C LYS A 469 6.22 15.21 21.08
N ASN A 470 6.73 15.81 22.16
CA ASN A 470 7.82 16.79 22.15
C ASN A 470 7.49 18.15 21.51
N PHE A 471 6.22 18.43 21.21
CA PHE A 471 5.78 19.74 20.76
C PHE A 471 5.56 20.68 21.95
N GLN A 472 6.09 21.91 21.84
CA GLN A 472 5.87 22.97 22.84
C GLN A 472 4.72 23.91 22.48
N ALA A 473 4.29 23.89 21.22
CA ALA A 473 3.23 24.73 20.69
C ALA A 473 2.29 23.88 19.82
N PRO A 474 1.04 24.34 19.58
CA PRO A 474 0.12 23.64 18.70
C PRO A 474 0.69 23.40 17.29
N VAL A 475 0.40 22.24 16.73
CA VAL A 475 0.83 21.83 15.39
C VAL A 475 -0.31 21.15 14.65
N ILE A 476 -0.40 21.35 13.33
CA ILE A 476 -1.38 20.71 12.46
C ILE A 476 -0.65 19.98 11.35
N LEU A 477 -0.66 18.66 11.39
CA LEU A 477 -0.08 17.80 10.36
C LEU A 477 -1.16 17.49 9.33
N ARG A 478 -0.95 17.89 8.09
CA ARG A 478 -1.90 17.69 6.98
C ARG A 478 -1.38 16.63 6.02
N PHE A 479 -1.98 15.45 6.08
CA PHE A 479 -1.63 14.31 5.24
C PHE A 479 -2.48 14.30 3.98
N ALA A 480 -1.86 14.58 2.82
CA ALA A 480 -2.51 14.43 1.52
C ALA A 480 -2.63 12.96 1.11
N THR A 481 -1.66 12.14 1.48
CA THR A 481 -1.70 10.67 1.44
C THR A 481 -1.20 10.12 2.77
N LEU A 482 -1.61 8.90 3.12
CA LEU A 482 -1.05 8.09 4.19
C LEU A 482 -1.35 6.65 3.84
N GLU A 483 -0.33 5.87 3.52
CA GLU A 483 -0.49 4.60 2.82
C GLU A 483 0.58 3.58 3.26
N LEU A 484 0.24 2.30 3.19
CA LEU A 484 1.23 1.22 3.17
C LEU A 484 1.51 0.86 1.71
N LYS A 485 2.75 1.05 1.26
CA LYS A 485 3.18 0.65 -0.07
C LYS A 485 3.63 -0.80 -0.05
N ARG A 486 3.09 -1.58 -1.00
CA ARG A 486 3.53 -2.95 -1.25
C ARG A 486 4.08 -3.09 -2.67
N GLY A 487 5.18 -3.82 -2.80
CA GLY A 487 5.82 -4.10 -4.09
C GLY A 487 5.35 -5.43 -4.67
N GLU A 488 5.18 -5.51 -5.99
CA GLU A 488 5.00 -6.81 -6.69
C GLU A 488 6.33 -7.56 -6.86
N TRP A 489 7.44 -6.82 -6.87
CA TRP A 489 8.79 -7.32 -7.03
C TRP A 489 9.51 -7.35 -5.68
N ARG A 490 10.11 -8.48 -5.34
CA ARG A 490 10.77 -8.72 -4.04
C ARG A 490 12.28 -8.63 -4.18
N LYS A 491 12.95 -8.02 -3.19
CA LYS A 491 14.42 -8.01 -3.10
C LYS A 491 14.95 -9.44 -2.94
N TYR A 492 15.95 -9.82 -3.74
CA TYR A 492 16.67 -11.08 -3.57
C TYR A 492 17.82 -10.90 -2.58
N SER A 493 17.68 -11.44 -1.38
CA SER A 493 18.61 -11.17 -0.26
C SER A 493 19.88 -12.04 -0.26
N PHE A 494 20.00 -13.02 -1.15
CA PHE A 494 21.18 -13.90 -1.18
C PHE A 494 22.26 -13.38 -2.14
N PRO A 495 23.55 -13.69 -1.88
CA PRO A 495 24.64 -13.26 -2.76
C PRO A 495 24.52 -13.79 -4.20
N LEU A 496 24.86 -12.95 -5.18
CA LEU A 496 24.90 -13.26 -6.61
C LEU A 496 26.32 -13.07 -7.18
N LEU A 497 27.32 -13.57 -6.46
CA LEU A 497 28.74 -13.41 -6.80
C LEU A 497 29.14 -14.23 -8.04
N GLU A 498 29.75 -13.58 -9.04
CA GLU A 498 30.12 -14.20 -10.33
C GLU A 498 31.07 -15.40 -10.21
N ALA A 499 31.96 -15.38 -9.21
CA ALA A 499 32.94 -16.43 -9.00
C ALA A 499 32.35 -17.67 -8.30
N ASN A 500 31.22 -17.53 -7.59
CA ASN A 500 30.75 -18.50 -6.61
C ASN A 500 29.23 -18.48 -6.36
N GLU A 501 28.38 -18.33 -7.39
CA GLU A 501 26.91 -18.43 -7.21
C GLU A 501 26.47 -19.73 -6.49
N ASN A 502 27.30 -20.79 -6.51
CA ASN A 502 27.04 -22.08 -5.88
C ASN A 502 27.47 -22.23 -4.40
N LEU A 503 28.36 -21.38 -3.87
CA LEU A 503 28.87 -21.48 -2.49
C LEU A 503 28.27 -20.39 -1.59
N SER A 504 27.61 -20.79 -0.51
CA SER A 504 27.14 -19.89 0.55
C SER A 504 28.35 -19.40 1.36
N GLY A 505 28.95 -18.25 1.03
CA GLY A 505 30.25 -17.90 1.62
C GLY A 505 30.70 -16.45 1.63
N GLY A 506 29.82 -15.47 1.42
CA GLY A 506 30.16 -14.05 1.62
C GLY A 506 28.92 -13.25 2.00
N GLU A 507 29.05 -12.33 2.95
CA GLU A 507 28.01 -11.33 3.21
C GLU A 507 27.89 -10.43 1.97
N PRO A 508 26.69 -10.22 1.42
CA PRO A 508 26.50 -9.33 0.29
C PRO A 508 26.97 -7.90 0.65
N THR A 509 27.88 -7.32 -0.12
CA THR A 509 28.33 -5.91 0.06
C THR A 509 27.55 -4.99 -0.88
N GLY A 510 26.86 -3.98 -0.34
CA GLY A 510 26.02 -3.04 -1.09
C GLY A 510 24.52 -3.32 -0.97
N SER A 511 23.70 -2.26 -1.05
CA SER A 511 22.25 -2.29 -0.83
C SER A 511 21.45 -2.16 -2.13
N LEU A 512 20.24 -2.72 -2.15
CA LEU A 512 19.26 -2.53 -3.22
C LEU A 512 17.98 -1.90 -2.65
N ASP A 513 17.52 -0.86 -3.31
CA ASP A 513 16.21 -0.27 -3.11
C ASP A 513 15.34 -0.43 -4.36
N ILE A 514 14.07 -0.80 -4.15
CA ILE A 514 13.10 -1.00 -5.22
C ILE A 514 12.02 0.07 -5.05
N SER A 515 11.76 0.85 -6.10
CA SER A 515 10.69 1.83 -6.11
C SER A 515 10.07 1.95 -7.49
N ALA A 516 9.19 2.92 -7.70
CA ALA A 516 8.63 3.24 -9.01
C ALA A 516 8.89 4.72 -9.34
N VAL A 517 9.09 4.99 -10.63
CA VAL A 517 9.07 6.34 -11.20
C VAL A 517 7.97 6.41 -12.24
N ASN A 518 7.23 7.52 -12.26
CA ASN A 518 6.07 7.66 -13.14
C ASN A 518 5.98 9.05 -13.76
N ILE A 519 5.19 9.14 -14.83
CA ILE A 519 5.04 10.39 -15.60
C ILE A 519 4.28 11.48 -14.84
N GLU A 520 3.35 11.12 -13.95
CA GLU A 520 2.52 12.10 -13.23
C GLU A 520 3.32 12.80 -12.11
N GLU A 521 4.15 12.06 -11.38
CA GLU A 521 4.87 12.50 -10.18
C GLU A 521 6.34 12.85 -10.45
N ASN A 522 7.04 12.12 -11.32
CA ASN A 522 8.50 12.22 -11.47
C ASN A 522 8.98 12.92 -12.75
N SER A 523 8.09 13.68 -13.41
CA SER A 523 8.41 14.51 -14.58
C SER A 523 9.45 15.62 -14.34
N SER A 524 9.72 15.96 -13.07
CA SER A 524 10.69 16.97 -12.65
C SER A 524 11.83 16.40 -11.80
N LYS A 525 11.97 15.07 -11.75
CA LYS A 525 13.05 14.38 -11.02
C LYS A 525 14.43 14.81 -11.54
N THR A 526 15.41 14.85 -10.64
CA THR A 526 16.83 15.03 -10.95
C THR A 526 17.63 13.76 -10.54
N PRO A 527 18.72 13.40 -11.25
CA PRO A 527 19.34 14.12 -12.36
C PRO A 527 18.67 13.90 -13.72
N VAL A 528 17.91 12.82 -13.91
CA VAL A 528 17.08 12.58 -15.10
C VAL A 528 15.60 12.57 -14.70
N ASN A 529 14.78 13.30 -15.46
CA ASN A 529 13.34 13.28 -15.30
C ASN A 529 12.70 12.14 -16.09
N TYR A 530 11.57 11.65 -15.60
CA TYR A 530 10.87 10.54 -16.26
C TYR A 530 10.23 10.99 -17.58
N VAL A 531 10.49 10.23 -18.65
CA VAL A 531 9.84 10.34 -19.96
C VAL A 531 9.42 8.94 -20.44
N LEU A 532 8.39 8.86 -21.26
CA LEU A 532 7.89 7.61 -21.80
C LEU A 532 8.94 6.90 -22.68
N PRO A 533 9.00 5.57 -22.66
CA PRO A 533 9.82 4.84 -23.61
C PRO A 533 9.43 5.15 -25.08
N PRO A 534 10.38 5.13 -26.03
CA PRO A 534 10.11 5.36 -27.44
C PRO A 534 9.05 4.40 -28.02
N GLY A 535 8.03 4.96 -28.65
CA GLY A 535 6.93 4.20 -29.26
C GLY A 535 5.83 3.75 -28.28
N ILE A 536 5.93 4.12 -27.00
CA ILE A 536 4.89 3.92 -25.98
C ILE A 536 4.12 5.22 -25.80
N ASN A 537 2.81 5.10 -25.66
CA ASN A 537 1.90 6.20 -25.37
C ASN A 537 1.03 5.79 -24.19
N ARG A 538 0.60 6.77 -23.40
CA ARG A 538 -0.31 6.54 -22.28
C ARG A 538 -1.61 5.92 -22.76
N VAL A 539 -2.10 4.94 -22.00
CA VAL A 539 -3.37 4.27 -22.28
C VAL A 539 -4.51 5.25 -22.04
N ILE A 540 -5.46 5.31 -22.95
CA ILE A 540 -6.68 6.11 -22.78
C ILE A 540 -7.74 5.22 -22.14
N ASP A 541 -8.36 5.70 -21.06
CA ASP A 541 -9.48 5.01 -20.41
C ASP A 541 -10.77 5.16 -21.26
N PRO A 542 -11.28 4.08 -21.88
CA PRO A 542 -12.46 4.15 -22.73
C PRO A 542 -13.77 4.18 -21.94
N THR A 543 -13.72 3.97 -20.62
CA THR A 543 -14.91 3.96 -19.75
C THR A 543 -15.40 5.37 -19.41
N ASN A 544 -14.52 6.37 -19.58
CA ASN A 544 -14.83 7.76 -19.35
C ASN A 544 -15.31 8.45 -20.64
N PRO A 545 -16.36 9.29 -20.57
CA PRO A 545 -16.86 10.04 -21.73
C PRO A 545 -15.87 11.12 -22.24
N GLN A 546 -14.84 11.46 -21.46
CA GLN A 546 -13.69 12.26 -21.89
C GLN A 546 -12.44 11.39 -22.00
N LEU A 547 -11.58 11.71 -22.98
CA LEU A 547 -10.28 11.06 -23.15
C LEU A 547 -9.39 11.39 -21.95
N ARG A 548 -9.24 10.44 -21.04
CA ARG A 548 -8.31 10.51 -19.91
C ARG A 548 -7.15 9.58 -20.17
N GLN A 549 -5.93 10.09 -20.08
CA GLN A 549 -4.74 9.26 -20.10
C GLN A 549 -4.49 8.68 -18.70
N LEU A 550 -4.21 7.38 -18.64
CA LEU A 550 -3.79 6.70 -17.42
C LEU A 550 -2.33 7.05 -17.10
N ASN A 551 -1.93 6.84 -15.85
CA ASN A 551 -0.54 6.96 -15.46
C ASN A 551 0.32 5.97 -16.28
N GLU A 552 1.61 6.24 -16.33
CA GLU A 552 2.59 5.32 -16.89
C GLU A 552 3.83 5.31 -15.98
N GLN A 553 4.30 4.12 -15.59
CA GLN A 553 5.37 3.97 -14.61
C GLN A 553 6.37 2.87 -14.94
N ALA A 554 7.60 3.05 -14.46
CA ALA A 554 8.68 2.09 -14.52
C ALA A 554 9.14 1.66 -13.12
N MET A 555 9.66 0.44 -13.00
CA MET A 555 10.31 -0.02 -11.77
C MET A 555 11.74 0.53 -11.69
N VAL A 556 12.11 1.04 -10.53
CA VAL A 556 13.46 1.52 -10.20
C VAL A 556 14.20 0.47 -9.38
N LEU A 557 15.42 0.17 -9.79
CA LEU A 557 16.42 -0.57 -9.03
C LEU A 557 17.57 0.38 -8.69
N LYS A 558 17.62 0.84 -7.45
CA LYS A 558 18.68 1.73 -6.96
C LYS A 558 19.68 0.93 -6.15
N VAL A 559 20.92 0.86 -6.63
CA VAL A 559 22.02 0.15 -5.97
C VAL A 559 23.02 1.13 -5.40
N SER A 560 23.48 0.84 -4.18
CA SER A 560 24.54 1.62 -3.51
C SER A 560 25.68 0.68 -3.12
N ASP A 561 26.90 1.12 -3.41
CA ASP A 561 28.16 0.47 -3.04
C ASP A 561 28.25 -1.01 -3.47
N LEU A 562 27.79 -1.31 -4.70
CA LEU A 562 27.83 -2.66 -5.29
C LEU A 562 29.27 -3.03 -5.63
N ALA A 563 29.84 -4.01 -4.91
CA ALA A 563 31.23 -4.43 -5.07
C ALA A 563 31.51 -5.11 -6.42
N ASP A 564 32.79 -5.12 -6.82
CA ASP A 564 33.27 -5.80 -8.04
C ASP A 564 32.94 -7.31 -8.02
N GLY A 565 32.33 -7.81 -9.09
CA GLY A 565 31.85 -9.18 -9.22
C GLY A 565 30.57 -9.52 -8.46
N ASP A 566 29.89 -8.55 -7.84
CA ASP A 566 28.63 -8.72 -7.11
C ASP A 566 27.41 -8.22 -7.92
N ALA A 567 26.23 -8.72 -7.55
CA ALA A 567 24.96 -8.33 -8.17
C ALA A 567 23.83 -8.22 -7.13
N ARG A 568 22.86 -7.36 -7.45
CA ARG A 568 21.60 -7.24 -6.70
C ARG A 568 20.43 -7.35 -7.65
N ALA A 569 19.38 -8.02 -7.20
CA ALA A 569 18.23 -8.27 -8.05
C ALA A 569 16.91 -8.19 -7.29
N ALA A 570 15.87 -7.90 -8.04
CA ALA A 570 14.48 -8.09 -7.65
C ALA A 570 13.91 -9.30 -8.40
N PHE A 571 12.96 -10.00 -7.79
CA PHE A 571 12.29 -11.13 -8.43
C PHE A 571 10.77 -11.08 -8.25
N ARG A 572 10.08 -11.70 -9.20
CA ARG A 572 8.64 -11.91 -9.18
C ARG A 572 8.33 -13.37 -9.49
N ASN A 573 7.38 -13.94 -8.74
CA ASN A 573 6.85 -15.25 -9.02
C ASN A 573 5.77 -15.15 -10.10
N VAL A 574 5.83 -16.03 -11.09
CA VAL A 574 4.93 -16.05 -12.24
C VAL A 574 4.53 -17.48 -12.58
N GLU A 575 3.54 -17.66 -13.46
CA GLU A 575 3.25 -18.95 -14.08
C GLU A 575 3.05 -18.73 -15.58
N LEU A 576 4.14 -18.88 -16.34
CA LEU A 576 4.16 -18.52 -17.77
C LEU A 576 4.66 -19.67 -18.65
N ASP A 577 3.93 -19.89 -19.74
CA ASP A 577 4.39 -20.63 -20.91
C ASP A 577 4.66 -19.64 -22.04
N ILE A 578 5.95 -19.45 -22.35
CA ILE A 578 6.39 -18.47 -23.35
C ILE A 578 6.77 -19.10 -24.70
N ARG A 579 6.48 -20.39 -24.92
CA ARG A 579 6.87 -21.12 -26.14
C ARG A 579 6.16 -20.65 -27.41
N GLN A 580 5.00 -20.01 -27.27
CA GLN A 580 4.21 -19.52 -28.41
C GLN A 580 4.60 -18.11 -28.86
N TYR A 581 5.68 -17.56 -28.32
CA TYR A 581 6.22 -16.24 -28.66
C TYR A 581 7.61 -16.41 -29.25
N ARG A 582 8.10 -15.40 -29.97
CA ARG A 582 9.45 -15.46 -30.56
C ARG A 582 10.44 -14.55 -29.84
N ARG A 583 9.98 -13.49 -29.16
CA ARG A 583 10.89 -12.55 -28.49
C ARG A 583 10.36 -12.06 -27.15
N ILE A 584 11.28 -11.80 -26.22
CA ILE A 584 11.05 -10.98 -25.03
C ILE A 584 11.64 -9.60 -25.28
N ARG A 585 10.93 -8.55 -24.90
CA ARG A 585 11.40 -7.15 -24.97
C ARG A 585 11.18 -6.46 -23.64
N MET A 586 12.12 -5.61 -23.23
CA MET A 586 12.03 -4.73 -22.06
C MET A 586 12.89 -3.50 -22.30
N GLU A 587 12.40 -2.33 -21.93
CA GLU A 587 13.13 -1.07 -22.01
C GLU A 587 13.91 -0.86 -20.72
N VAL A 588 15.13 -0.34 -20.83
CA VAL A 588 16.04 -0.17 -19.68
C VAL A 588 16.72 1.20 -19.78
N HIS A 589 16.75 1.90 -18.65
CA HIS A 589 17.44 3.17 -18.44
C HIS A 589 18.46 3.01 -17.32
N GLY A 590 19.56 3.76 -17.38
CA GLY A 590 20.55 3.82 -16.32
C GLY A 590 21.08 5.22 -16.12
N GLU A 591 21.17 5.68 -14.87
CA GLU A 591 21.73 6.97 -14.49
C GLU A 591 22.68 6.87 -13.29
N ALA A 592 23.58 7.85 -13.20
CA ALA A 592 24.47 8.01 -12.07
C ALA A 592 23.74 8.67 -10.89
N ILE A 593 23.98 8.19 -9.67
CA ILE A 593 23.52 8.88 -8.46
C ILE A 593 24.42 10.11 -8.23
N PRO A 594 23.87 11.30 -7.92
CA PRO A 594 24.67 12.49 -7.68
C PRO A 594 25.79 12.25 -6.65
N GLY A 595 27.02 12.60 -7.01
CA GLY A 595 28.21 12.38 -6.17
C GLY A 595 28.95 11.07 -6.45
N TYR A 596 28.37 10.14 -7.20
CA TYR A 596 29.01 8.91 -7.64
C TYR A 596 29.42 8.99 -9.11
N ASN A 597 30.54 8.34 -9.46
CA ASN A 597 31.01 8.25 -10.83
C ASN A 597 30.55 6.92 -11.45
N LEU A 598 29.88 6.99 -12.60
CA LEU A 598 29.41 5.84 -13.36
C LEU A 598 29.69 6.07 -14.84
N LYS A 599 30.34 5.11 -15.49
CA LYS A 599 30.66 5.15 -16.93
C LYS A 599 29.93 4.05 -17.69
N ASP A 600 29.90 4.20 -19.01
CA ASP A 600 29.38 3.18 -19.91
C ASP A 600 30.11 1.85 -19.73
N GLY A 601 29.34 0.77 -19.56
CA GLY A 601 29.87 -0.59 -19.39
C GLY A 601 30.35 -0.94 -17.98
N ASP A 602 30.36 0.01 -17.04
CA ASP A 602 30.70 -0.26 -15.62
C ASP A 602 29.70 -1.22 -14.97
N LEU A 603 28.44 -1.17 -15.39
CA LEU A 603 27.37 -2.02 -14.87
C LEU A 603 26.69 -2.77 -16.02
N THR A 604 26.15 -3.94 -15.70
CA THR A 604 25.25 -4.68 -16.59
C THR A 604 23.88 -4.82 -15.94
N VAL A 605 22.85 -4.90 -16.78
CA VAL A 605 21.50 -5.29 -16.37
C VAL A 605 21.23 -6.68 -16.91
N PHE A 606 20.68 -7.54 -16.07
CA PHE A 606 20.33 -8.90 -16.48
C PHE A 606 18.86 -9.21 -16.17
N ILE A 607 18.27 -10.04 -17.04
CA ILE A 607 16.99 -10.71 -16.79
C ILE A 607 17.21 -12.21 -16.74
N ARG A 608 16.74 -12.84 -15.66
CA ARG A 608 16.84 -14.27 -15.38
C ARG A 608 15.44 -14.89 -15.35
N LEU A 609 15.25 -15.98 -16.09
CA LEU A 609 13.99 -16.69 -16.30
C LEU A 609 14.18 -18.17 -15.99
N GLY A 610 13.42 -18.71 -15.05
CA GLY A 610 13.67 -20.07 -14.59
C GLY A 610 12.53 -20.72 -13.82
N THR A 611 12.76 -21.96 -13.41
CA THR A 611 11.92 -22.66 -12.42
C THR A 611 12.35 -22.36 -10.99
N ASP A 612 13.59 -21.89 -10.81
CA ASP A 612 14.17 -21.48 -9.53
C ASP A 612 15.16 -20.30 -9.73
N TYR A 613 15.70 -19.77 -8.64
CA TYR A 613 16.58 -18.60 -8.65
C TYR A 613 18.04 -18.89 -9.07
N LYS A 614 18.52 -20.13 -8.98
CA LYS A 614 19.96 -20.44 -8.91
C LYS A 614 20.41 -21.65 -9.73
N ASN A 615 19.62 -22.69 -9.78
CA ASN A 615 20.03 -23.96 -10.37
C ASN A 615 19.44 -24.18 -11.77
N ASN A 616 18.29 -23.58 -12.10
CA ASN A 616 17.57 -23.85 -13.35
C ASN A 616 17.04 -22.56 -13.97
N TYR A 617 17.91 -21.87 -14.72
CA TYR A 617 17.58 -20.58 -15.33
C TYR A 617 18.28 -20.35 -16.68
N TYR A 618 17.64 -19.52 -17.51
CA TYR A 618 18.27 -18.74 -18.56
C TYR A 618 18.48 -17.32 -18.04
N GLU A 619 19.63 -16.72 -18.28
CA GLU A 619 19.90 -15.32 -17.97
C GLU A 619 20.41 -14.61 -19.22
N TYR A 620 19.93 -13.39 -19.46
CA TYR A 620 20.40 -12.53 -20.54
C TYR A 620 20.91 -11.23 -19.94
N GLU A 621 22.16 -10.90 -20.26
CA GLU A 621 22.91 -9.81 -19.64
C GLU A 621 23.34 -8.79 -20.70
N VAL A 622 23.05 -7.52 -20.42
CA VAL A 622 23.26 -6.37 -21.31
C VAL A 622 24.12 -5.31 -20.60
N PRO A 623 25.26 -4.89 -21.18
CA PRO A 623 26.04 -3.76 -20.65
C PRO A 623 25.27 -2.44 -20.73
N LEU A 624 25.28 -1.69 -19.63
CA LEU A 624 24.52 -0.45 -19.47
C LEU A 624 25.27 0.74 -20.09
N HIS A 625 24.56 1.51 -20.91
CA HIS A 625 24.91 2.84 -21.36
C HIS A 625 24.29 3.87 -20.41
N VAL A 626 25.09 4.78 -19.90
CA VAL A 626 24.69 5.75 -18.87
C VAL A 626 24.06 6.97 -19.53
N THR A 627 22.87 7.32 -19.06
CA THR A 627 22.16 8.52 -19.53
C THR A 627 22.84 9.77 -18.97
N PRO A 628 23.12 10.78 -19.81
CA PRO A 628 23.68 12.03 -19.31
C PRO A 628 22.66 12.76 -18.42
N PRO A 629 23.11 13.57 -17.44
CA PRO A 629 22.21 14.41 -16.65
C PRO A 629 21.34 15.31 -17.53
N ALA A 630 20.10 15.55 -17.09
CA ALA A 630 19.15 16.29 -17.90
C ALA A 630 19.62 17.74 -18.17
N PRO A 631 19.37 18.28 -19.38
CA PRO A 631 19.61 19.68 -19.67
C PRO A 631 18.69 20.59 -18.83
N PRO A 632 18.97 21.90 -18.72
CA PRO A 632 18.05 22.84 -18.08
C PRO A 632 16.64 22.75 -18.69
N GLY A 633 15.65 22.41 -17.87
CA GLY A 633 14.27 22.18 -18.30
C GLY A 633 13.87 20.71 -18.50
N GLY A 634 14.79 19.76 -18.33
CA GLY A 634 14.51 18.32 -18.44
C GLY A 634 14.53 17.79 -19.88
N TYR A 635 14.46 16.47 -20.02
CA TYR A 635 14.18 15.79 -21.28
C TYR A 635 12.72 15.96 -21.66
N ASN A 636 12.47 16.26 -22.94
CA ASN A 636 11.11 16.50 -23.43
C ASN A 636 10.39 15.20 -23.77
N ASN A 637 9.28 14.93 -23.08
CA ASN A 637 8.44 13.77 -23.33
C ASN A 637 7.81 13.75 -24.73
N ASP A 638 7.68 14.87 -25.44
CA ASP A 638 7.15 14.87 -26.82
C ASP A 638 8.24 14.72 -27.90
N SER A 639 9.50 14.62 -27.49
CA SER A 639 10.66 14.45 -28.38
C SER A 639 11.11 12.99 -28.40
N ASP A 640 10.90 12.28 -29.51
CA ASP A 640 11.42 10.92 -29.70
C ASP A 640 12.94 10.86 -29.53
N ARG A 641 13.65 11.94 -29.87
CA ARG A 641 15.11 12.04 -29.68
C ARG A 641 15.47 12.03 -28.20
N ASP A 642 14.75 12.78 -27.37
CA ASP A 642 15.01 12.88 -25.94
C ASP A 642 14.61 11.57 -25.23
N ARG A 643 13.48 10.98 -25.63
CA ARG A 643 13.08 9.64 -25.18
C ARG A 643 14.13 8.59 -25.48
N LEU A 644 14.80 8.66 -26.64
CA LEU A 644 15.90 7.75 -26.99
C LEU A 644 17.21 8.04 -26.25
N ILE A 645 17.38 9.23 -25.67
CA ILE A 645 18.52 9.50 -24.78
C ILE A 645 18.27 8.85 -23.41
N VAL A 646 17.06 8.99 -22.88
CA VAL A 646 16.67 8.39 -21.59
C VAL A 646 16.54 6.86 -21.70
N TRP A 647 15.93 6.37 -22.77
CA TRP A 647 15.77 4.93 -23.05
C TRP A 647 16.59 4.53 -24.28
N PRO A 648 17.92 4.43 -24.15
CA PRO A 648 18.79 4.14 -25.28
C PRO A 648 18.54 2.73 -25.82
N ALA A 649 18.56 2.60 -27.15
CA ALA A 649 18.33 1.32 -27.82
C ALA A 649 19.40 0.27 -27.44
N GLU A 650 20.56 0.74 -27.01
CA GLU A 650 21.69 -0.03 -26.52
C GLU A 650 21.38 -0.78 -25.22
N ASN A 651 20.52 -0.23 -24.36
CA ASN A 651 20.13 -0.81 -23.08
C ASN A 651 18.91 -1.74 -23.22
N ARG A 652 18.16 -1.62 -24.32
CA ARG A 652 16.96 -2.42 -24.55
C ARG A 652 17.29 -3.92 -24.55
N ILE A 653 16.60 -4.65 -23.68
CA ILE A 653 16.59 -6.10 -23.69
C ILE A 653 15.66 -6.55 -24.82
N ASN A 654 16.20 -7.30 -25.78
CA ASN A 654 15.44 -7.78 -26.94
C ASN A 654 15.89 -9.19 -27.32
N ILE A 655 15.37 -10.18 -26.61
CA ILE A 655 15.85 -11.56 -26.62
C ILE A 655 15.07 -12.39 -27.64
N PRO A 656 15.69 -12.94 -28.70
CA PRO A 656 15.12 -14.02 -29.49
C PRO A 656 15.00 -15.30 -28.65
N LEU A 657 13.83 -15.89 -28.50
CA LEU A 657 13.65 -17.08 -27.64
C LEU A 657 14.37 -18.33 -28.19
N ASP A 658 14.64 -18.38 -29.50
CA ASP A 658 15.47 -19.44 -30.09
C ASP A 658 16.93 -19.37 -29.61
N LEU A 659 17.41 -18.20 -29.18
CA LEU A 659 18.74 -18.02 -28.60
C LEU A 659 18.96 -18.91 -27.37
N PHE A 660 17.96 -19.02 -26.50
CA PHE A 660 18.03 -19.89 -25.32
C PHE A 660 18.19 -21.36 -25.69
N THR A 661 17.49 -21.81 -26.74
CA THR A 661 17.63 -23.19 -27.24
C THR A 661 19.00 -23.43 -27.84
N LYS A 662 19.54 -22.47 -28.62
CA LYS A 662 20.88 -22.53 -29.21
C LYS A 662 21.97 -22.60 -28.14
N ALA A 663 21.89 -21.73 -27.15
CA ALA A 663 22.84 -21.71 -26.03
C ALA A 663 22.76 -23.03 -25.22
N LYS A 664 21.56 -23.60 -25.00
CA LYS A 664 21.41 -24.88 -24.29
C LYS A 664 22.04 -26.03 -25.06
N LEU A 665 21.85 -26.06 -26.39
CA LEU A 665 22.48 -27.06 -27.27
C LEU A 665 24.01 -26.91 -27.29
N ALA A 666 24.53 -25.69 -27.40
CA ALA A 666 25.96 -25.42 -27.38
C ALA A 666 26.62 -25.90 -26.08
N ARG A 667 25.97 -25.65 -24.92
CA ARG A 667 26.43 -26.17 -23.63
C ARG A 667 26.44 -27.69 -23.61
N ASN A 668 25.38 -28.35 -24.09
CA ASN A 668 25.30 -29.81 -24.12
C ASN A 668 26.36 -30.44 -25.02
N GLU A 669 26.68 -29.78 -26.14
CA GLU A 669 27.78 -30.19 -27.02
C GLU A 669 29.13 -30.07 -26.30
N GLU A 670 29.36 -28.98 -25.57
CA GLU A 670 30.58 -28.78 -24.77
C GLU A 670 30.71 -29.81 -23.64
N MET A 671 29.61 -30.18 -22.98
CA MET A 671 29.58 -31.23 -21.96
C MET A 671 30.00 -32.60 -22.51
N ASN A 672 29.71 -32.87 -23.79
CA ASN A 672 30.01 -34.16 -24.42
C ASN A 672 31.46 -34.25 -24.94
N LYS A 673 32.24 -33.17 -24.87
CA LYS A 673 33.64 -33.18 -25.31
C LYS A 673 34.52 -33.94 -24.29
N PRO A 674 35.43 -34.83 -24.75
CA PRO A 674 36.35 -35.53 -23.86
C PRO A 674 37.20 -34.54 -23.03
N GLY A 675 37.20 -34.70 -21.71
CA GLY A 675 37.95 -33.85 -20.78
C GLY A 675 37.29 -32.52 -20.41
N SER A 676 36.04 -32.27 -20.84
CA SER A 676 35.28 -31.07 -20.46
C SER A 676 34.94 -31.06 -18.96
N GLY A 677 35.18 -29.93 -18.31
CA GLY A 677 34.74 -29.67 -16.93
C GLY A 677 33.33 -29.06 -16.82
N ILE A 678 32.65 -28.87 -17.95
CA ILE A 678 31.30 -28.28 -17.99
C ILE A 678 30.27 -29.34 -17.56
N SER A 679 29.36 -28.94 -16.69
CA SER A 679 28.26 -29.77 -16.19
C SER A 679 26.91 -29.08 -16.38
N THR A 680 25.83 -29.76 -16.01
CA THR A 680 24.50 -29.13 -15.98
C THR A 680 24.40 -27.98 -14.99
N LEU A 681 25.18 -27.97 -13.90
CA LEU A 681 25.15 -26.93 -12.88
C LEU A 681 26.14 -25.79 -13.13
N THR A 682 26.92 -25.88 -14.21
CA THR A 682 27.85 -24.84 -14.61
C THR A 682 27.05 -23.69 -15.24
N ARG A 683 27.21 -22.46 -14.72
CA ARG A 683 26.74 -21.23 -15.37
C ARG A 683 27.52 -21.05 -16.68
N PHE A 684 26.95 -21.55 -17.79
CA PHE A 684 27.61 -21.59 -19.09
C PHE A 684 27.34 -20.31 -19.90
N PRO A 685 28.37 -19.56 -20.33
CA PRO A 685 28.22 -18.36 -21.16
C PRO A 685 28.04 -18.71 -22.64
N TYR A 686 27.19 -17.95 -23.32
CA TYR A 686 27.01 -17.95 -24.78
C TYR A 686 26.88 -16.51 -25.28
N THR A 687 27.84 -16.06 -26.09
CA THR A 687 27.92 -14.67 -26.56
C THR A 687 26.89 -14.36 -27.65
N ASP A 688 26.24 -13.20 -27.53
CA ASP A 688 25.29 -12.63 -28.50
C ASP A 688 25.69 -11.18 -28.81
N GLY A 689 26.65 -11.00 -29.71
CA GLY A 689 27.23 -9.68 -30.00
C GLY A 689 27.94 -9.09 -28.78
N LYS A 690 27.40 -7.98 -28.24
CA LYS A 690 27.89 -7.34 -27.00
C LYS A 690 27.22 -7.87 -25.72
N ASN A 691 26.17 -8.69 -25.86
CA ASN A 691 25.39 -9.25 -24.76
C ASN A 691 25.81 -10.69 -24.50
N THR A 692 25.48 -11.22 -23.33
CA THR A 692 25.80 -12.61 -22.97
C THR A 692 24.57 -13.33 -22.44
N VAL A 693 24.38 -14.56 -22.91
CA VAL A 693 23.37 -15.48 -22.39
C VAL A 693 24.07 -16.46 -21.45
N TYR A 694 23.54 -16.64 -20.25
CA TYR A 694 23.99 -17.67 -19.32
C TYR A 694 22.94 -18.74 -19.12
N ILE A 695 23.38 -19.98 -19.00
CA ILE A 695 22.51 -21.13 -18.75
C ILE A 695 23.04 -21.92 -17.57
N SER A 696 22.16 -22.20 -16.61
CA SER A 696 22.39 -23.12 -15.51
C SER A 696 21.22 -24.10 -15.42
N GLY A 697 21.52 -25.38 -15.25
CA GLY A 697 20.55 -26.48 -15.11
C GLY A 697 19.82 -26.85 -16.40
N ASN A 698 18.54 -27.20 -16.25
CA ASN A 698 17.65 -27.54 -17.35
C ASN A 698 16.36 -26.70 -17.32
N PRO A 699 16.48 -25.36 -17.44
CA PRO A 699 15.33 -24.47 -17.46
C PRO A 699 14.36 -24.82 -18.58
N ASN A 700 13.07 -24.56 -18.31
CA ASN A 700 11.95 -24.88 -19.19
C ASN A 700 11.11 -23.63 -19.50
N LEU A 701 11.00 -23.30 -20.77
CA LEU A 701 10.20 -22.15 -21.25
C LEU A 701 8.68 -22.38 -21.18
N SER A 702 8.23 -23.62 -20.97
CA SER A 702 6.81 -23.94 -20.77
C SER A 702 6.34 -23.70 -19.32
N ASN A 703 7.26 -23.51 -18.39
CA ASN A 703 6.98 -23.44 -16.96
C ASN A 703 7.95 -22.46 -16.30
N VAL A 704 7.96 -21.22 -16.78
CA VAL A 704 8.70 -20.15 -16.13
C VAL A 704 7.94 -19.81 -14.85
N ARG A 705 8.61 -19.99 -13.72
CA ARG A 705 8.05 -19.76 -12.37
C ARG A 705 8.58 -18.49 -11.73
N ILE A 706 9.76 -18.05 -12.15
CA ILE A 706 10.43 -16.89 -11.60
C ILE A 706 10.96 -16.05 -12.75
N ILE A 707 10.78 -14.74 -12.61
CA ILE A 707 11.49 -13.72 -13.37
C ILE A 707 12.29 -12.91 -12.36
N MET A 708 13.57 -12.71 -12.64
CA MET A 708 14.47 -11.90 -11.81
C MET A 708 15.13 -10.85 -12.70
N ILE A 709 15.16 -9.62 -12.25
CA ILE A 709 15.80 -8.49 -12.92
C ILE A 709 16.82 -7.92 -11.94
N GLY A 710 18.06 -7.76 -12.38
CA GLY A 710 19.12 -7.27 -11.50
C GLY A 710 20.18 -6.45 -12.21
N ILE A 711 21.00 -5.83 -11.38
CA ILE A 711 22.16 -5.02 -11.75
C ILE A 711 23.39 -5.75 -11.23
N ARG A 712 24.42 -5.84 -12.07
CA ARG A 712 25.69 -6.48 -11.74
C ARG A 712 26.84 -5.53 -12.01
N ASN A 713 27.80 -5.53 -11.08
CA ASN A 713 29.13 -4.95 -11.28
C ASN A 713 30.06 -6.11 -11.69
N PRO A 714 30.36 -6.26 -12.98
CA PRO A 714 31.03 -7.44 -13.53
C PRO A 714 32.53 -7.44 -13.20
N ALA A 715 33.11 -8.58 -12.81
CA ALA A 715 34.50 -8.61 -12.34
C ALA A 715 35.54 -8.26 -13.43
N ASP A 716 36.60 -7.55 -13.04
CA ASP A 716 37.70 -7.01 -13.89
C ASP A 716 38.26 -8.01 -14.93
N SER A 717 38.35 -9.30 -14.58
CA SER A 717 38.94 -10.32 -15.45
C SER A 717 38.06 -10.84 -16.61
N ARG A 718 36.79 -10.44 -16.72
CA ARG A 718 35.82 -11.08 -17.64
C ARG A 718 35.06 -10.15 -18.58
N ASN A 719 35.14 -8.84 -18.38
CA ASN A 719 34.45 -7.88 -19.23
C ASN A 719 35.39 -7.25 -20.26
N GLY A 720 35.01 -7.27 -21.54
CA GLY A 720 35.77 -6.63 -22.61
C GLY A 720 35.75 -5.10 -22.58
N PHE A 721 35.47 -4.49 -21.42
CA PHE A 721 35.40 -3.05 -21.16
C PHE A 721 36.43 -2.69 -20.07
N GLU A 722 36.97 -1.47 -20.08
CA GLU A 722 37.89 -1.00 -19.03
C GLU A 722 37.16 -0.90 -17.68
N ASN A 723 37.32 -1.91 -16.82
CA ASN A 723 36.82 -1.90 -15.44
C ASN A 723 37.91 -1.33 -14.50
N ASP A 724 37.51 -0.51 -13.54
CA ASP A 724 38.39 0.06 -12.52
C ASP A 724 38.45 -0.75 -11.22
N GLY A 725 37.68 -1.84 -11.12
CA GLY A 725 37.62 -2.75 -9.98
C GLY A 725 37.01 -2.11 -8.72
N MET A 726 36.31 -0.98 -8.86
CA MET A 726 35.72 -0.24 -7.75
C MET A 726 34.24 -0.57 -7.56
N SER A 727 33.71 -0.29 -6.36
CA SER A 727 32.27 -0.37 -6.12
C SER A 727 31.52 0.69 -6.94
N LYS A 728 30.30 0.34 -7.35
CA LYS A 728 29.45 1.19 -8.20
C LYS A 728 28.10 1.45 -7.53
N SER A 729 27.57 2.64 -7.75
CA SER A 729 26.24 3.05 -7.30
C SER A 729 25.48 3.68 -8.46
N ALA A 730 24.25 3.26 -8.68
CA ALA A 730 23.46 3.65 -9.85
C ALA A 730 21.96 3.53 -9.59
N GLU A 731 21.19 4.24 -10.38
CA GLU A 731 19.74 4.07 -10.47
C GLU A 731 19.39 3.55 -11.87
N VAL A 732 18.69 2.43 -11.93
CA VAL A 732 18.29 1.78 -13.20
C VAL A 732 16.79 1.66 -13.24
N TRP A 733 16.16 2.08 -14.34
CA TRP A 733 14.73 1.91 -14.54
C TRP A 733 14.48 0.82 -15.56
N VAL A 734 13.46 0.00 -15.33
CA VAL A 734 13.02 -1.02 -16.27
C VAL A 734 11.52 -0.88 -16.52
N ASN A 735 11.14 -1.03 -17.78
CA ASN A 735 9.76 -0.82 -18.20
C ASN A 735 9.35 -1.77 -19.35
N GLU A 736 8.04 -1.97 -19.53
CA GLU A 736 7.45 -2.59 -20.71
C GLU A 736 7.94 -4.03 -20.99
N LEU A 737 8.00 -4.87 -19.95
CA LEU A 737 8.39 -6.28 -20.07
C LEU A 737 7.30 -7.08 -20.79
N ARG A 738 7.56 -7.39 -22.06
CA ARG A 738 6.56 -7.95 -22.98
C ARG A 738 7.10 -9.06 -23.86
N LEU A 739 6.19 -9.98 -24.19
CA LEU A 739 6.37 -11.01 -25.21
C LEU A 739 5.83 -10.50 -26.54
N THR A 740 6.58 -10.73 -27.61
CA THR A 740 6.25 -10.23 -28.95
C THR A 740 6.42 -11.32 -30.01
N ASP A 741 5.86 -11.05 -31.19
CA ASP A 741 6.00 -11.87 -32.39
C ASP A 741 5.42 -13.28 -32.16
N PHE A 742 4.08 -13.35 -32.07
CA PHE A 742 3.35 -14.60 -31.82
C PHE A 742 3.68 -15.68 -32.86
N ASN A 743 3.61 -16.95 -32.42
CA ASN A 743 3.65 -18.05 -33.36
C ASN A 743 2.31 -18.19 -34.09
N ASP A 744 2.21 -17.51 -35.23
CA ASP A 744 1.02 -17.53 -36.10
C ASP A 744 0.97 -18.75 -37.04
N GLN A 745 1.64 -19.86 -36.68
CA GLN A 745 1.46 -21.11 -37.40
C GLN A 745 0.05 -21.64 -37.13
N GLY A 746 -0.79 -21.65 -38.17
CA GLY A 746 -2.11 -22.25 -38.14
C GLY A 746 -2.05 -23.77 -38.04
N GLY A 747 -3.20 -24.37 -37.76
CA GLY A 747 -3.37 -25.81 -37.76
C GLY A 747 -4.71 -26.18 -38.36
N TRP A 748 -4.89 -27.47 -38.67
CA TRP A 748 -6.14 -27.99 -39.18
C TRP A 748 -6.59 -29.20 -38.37
N ALA A 749 -7.88 -29.48 -38.43
CA ALA A 749 -8.45 -30.72 -37.94
C ALA A 749 -9.44 -31.28 -38.96
N ALA A 750 -9.54 -32.60 -38.96
CA ALA A 750 -10.50 -33.32 -39.75
C ALA A 750 -11.16 -34.41 -38.89
N ASN A 751 -12.48 -34.50 -38.97
CA ASN A 751 -13.27 -35.55 -38.34
C ASN A 751 -13.99 -36.32 -39.44
N ALA A 752 -14.08 -37.63 -39.29
CA ALA A 752 -14.85 -38.50 -40.16
C ALA A 752 -15.61 -39.52 -39.32
N ARG A 753 -16.89 -39.70 -39.61
CA ARG A 753 -17.75 -40.68 -38.94
C ARG A 753 -18.53 -41.46 -39.99
N ALA A 754 -18.45 -42.78 -39.92
CA ALA A 754 -19.24 -43.69 -40.72
C ALA A 754 -20.08 -44.59 -39.80
N SER A 755 -21.40 -44.56 -39.94
CA SER A 755 -22.31 -45.42 -39.20
C SER A 755 -23.13 -46.27 -40.16
N ALA A 756 -23.04 -47.58 -40.01
CA ALA A 756 -23.79 -48.57 -40.76
C ALA A 756 -24.84 -49.21 -39.83
N LYS A 757 -26.12 -48.98 -40.12
CA LYS A 757 -27.24 -49.71 -39.52
C LYS A 757 -27.48 -50.98 -40.35
N LEU A 758 -27.33 -52.14 -39.73
CA LEU A 758 -27.54 -53.45 -40.34
C LEU A 758 -28.98 -53.92 -40.06
N ALA A 759 -29.96 -53.20 -40.61
CA ALA A 759 -31.39 -53.41 -40.34
C ALA A 759 -31.68 -53.47 -38.81
N ASP A 760 -32.38 -54.50 -38.32
CA ASP A 760 -32.67 -54.73 -36.90
C ASP A 760 -31.65 -55.65 -36.19
N LEU A 761 -30.52 -55.98 -36.84
CA LEU A 761 -29.45 -56.83 -36.29
C LEU A 761 -28.47 -56.04 -35.41
N GLY A 762 -28.25 -54.77 -35.72
CA GLY A 762 -27.31 -53.94 -34.98
C GLY A 762 -26.76 -52.75 -35.75
N THR A 763 -25.83 -52.05 -35.12
CA THR A 763 -25.17 -50.85 -35.66
C THR A 763 -23.67 -50.94 -35.48
N VAL A 764 -22.92 -50.64 -36.53
CA VAL A 764 -21.46 -50.48 -36.49
C VAL A 764 -21.15 -49.02 -36.78
N THR A 765 -20.43 -48.36 -35.87
CA THR A 765 -19.99 -46.97 -36.02
C THR A 765 -18.47 -46.92 -35.94
N LEU A 766 -17.85 -46.36 -36.97
CA LEU A 766 -16.44 -46.01 -37.00
C LEU A 766 -16.32 -44.48 -36.97
N ALA A 767 -15.56 -43.95 -36.03
CA ALA A 767 -15.19 -42.55 -35.98
C ALA A 767 -13.67 -42.41 -36.04
N GLY A 768 -13.19 -41.38 -36.72
CA GLY A 768 -11.79 -41.01 -36.77
C GLY A 768 -11.65 -39.50 -36.73
N SER A 769 -10.65 -39.00 -36.02
CA SER A 769 -10.33 -37.58 -36.02
C SER A 769 -8.83 -37.36 -35.97
N THR A 770 -8.38 -36.31 -36.63
CA THR A 770 -6.98 -35.87 -36.63
C THR A 770 -6.93 -34.35 -36.43
N SER A 771 -5.93 -33.87 -35.71
CA SER A 771 -5.65 -32.45 -35.57
C SER A 771 -4.15 -32.20 -35.49
N THR A 772 -3.69 -31.10 -36.08
CA THR A 772 -2.28 -30.69 -36.05
C THR A 772 -2.01 -29.66 -34.97
N PRO A 773 -0.74 -29.47 -34.56
CA PRO A 773 -0.34 -28.33 -33.76
C PRO A 773 -0.82 -27.01 -34.38
N GLY A 774 -1.16 -26.04 -33.54
CA GLY A 774 -1.74 -24.76 -33.93
C GLY A 774 -3.26 -24.75 -34.06
N PHE A 775 -3.92 -25.91 -34.14
CA PHE A 775 -5.38 -25.99 -34.22
C PHE A 775 -6.07 -25.72 -32.87
N GLY A 776 -7.25 -25.09 -32.94
CA GLY A 776 -8.08 -24.74 -31.80
C GLY A 776 -9.38 -24.10 -32.25
N SER A 777 -10.31 -23.91 -31.31
CA SER A 777 -11.50 -23.10 -31.53
C SER A 777 -11.14 -21.60 -31.58
N ILE A 778 -12.03 -20.77 -32.14
CA ILE A 778 -11.74 -19.35 -32.47
C ILE A 778 -11.46 -18.53 -31.21
N GLU A 779 -12.09 -18.88 -30.09
CA GLU A 779 -11.94 -18.24 -28.78
C GLU A 779 -10.65 -18.61 -28.04
N LYS A 780 -9.92 -19.66 -28.48
CA LYS A 780 -8.68 -20.07 -27.82
C LYS A 780 -7.60 -19.02 -27.99
N LYS A 781 -7.03 -18.58 -26.86
CA LYS A 781 -5.83 -17.73 -26.83
C LYS A 781 -4.63 -18.48 -27.41
N VAL A 782 -3.60 -17.75 -27.84
CA VAL A 782 -2.39 -18.30 -28.46
C VAL A 782 -1.77 -19.43 -27.61
N ALA A 783 -1.67 -19.24 -26.29
CA ALA A 783 -1.12 -20.23 -25.36
C ALA A 783 -1.98 -21.49 -25.15
N GLN A 784 -3.26 -21.48 -25.56
CA GLN A 784 -4.22 -22.59 -25.36
C GLN A 784 -4.41 -23.47 -26.61
N ARG A 785 -3.74 -23.11 -27.72
CA ARG A 785 -3.80 -23.88 -28.97
C ARG A 785 -3.04 -25.19 -28.83
N SER A 786 -3.45 -26.20 -29.61
CA SER A 786 -2.78 -27.51 -29.54
C SER A 786 -1.30 -27.38 -29.87
N THR A 787 -0.44 -27.98 -29.05
CA THR A 787 0.99 -28.12 -29.34
C THR A 787 1.34 -29.49 -29.88
N GLU A 788 0.35 -30.38 -30.00
CA GLU A 788 0.53 -31.77 -30.33
C GLU A 788 -0.30 -32.15 -31.54
N GLN A 789 0.16 -33.17 -32.26
CA GLN A 789 -0.64 -33.82 -33.29
C GLN A 789 -1.45 -34.93 -32.64
N ILE A 790 -2.78 -34.84 -32.69
CA ILE A 790 -3.69 -35.83 -32.12
C ILE A 790 -4.31 -36.62 -33.25
N ASN A 791 -4.19 -37.94 -33.21
CA ASN A 791 -4.91 -38.86 -34.09
C ASN A 791 -5.69 -39.83 -33.22
N SER A 792 -7.01 -39.88 -33.40
CA SER A 792 -7.90 -40.77 -32.65
C SER A 792 -8.82 -41.53 -33.59
N TYR A 793 -9.12 -42.76 -33.21
CA TYR A 793 -10.09 -43.60 -33.90
C TYR A 793 -10.91 -44.36 -32.85
N ASP A 794 -12.19 -44.57 -33.15
CA ASP A 794 -13.12 -45.30 -32.32
C ASP A 794 -13.97 -46.24 -33.18
N LEU A 795 -14.15 -47.47 -32.72
CA LEU A 795 -15.00 -48.46 -33.37
C LEU A 795 -15.98 -48.98 -32.34
N SER A 796 -17.25 -48.62 -32.51
CA SER A 796 -18.35 -49.08 -31.68
C SER A 796 -19.24 -50.03 -32.47
N THR A 797 -19.53 -51.19 -31.89
CA THR A 797 -20.42 -52.18 -32.49
C THR A 797 -21.46 -52.59 -31.46
N ASN A 798 -22.73 -52.40 -31.80
CA ASN A 798 -23.86 -52.84 -30.98
C ASN A 798 -24.66 -53.88 -31.77
N LEU A 799 -24.85 -55.07 -31.20
CA LEU A 799 -25.48 -56.20 -31.88
C LEU A 799 -26.60 -56.76 -31.01
N GLU A 800 -27.76 -56.99 -31.63
CA GLU A 800 -28.91 -57.61 -30.99
C GLU A 800 -28.83 -59.14 -31.18
N LEU A 801 -28.01 -59.81 -30.37
CA LEU A 801 -27.80 -61.26 -30.50
C LEU A 801 -29.07 -62.07 -30.19
N GLY A 802 -30.05 -61.49 -29.49
CA GLY A 802 -31.35 -62.10 -29.26
C GLY A 802 -32.15 -62.36 -30.55
N LYS A 803 -31.85 -61.67 -31.64
CA LYS A 803 -32.49 -61.90 -32.96
C LYS A 803 -32.15 -63.25 -33.60
N PHE A 804 -31.15 -63.95 -33.08
CA PHE A 804 -30.78 -65.29 -33.55
C PHE A 804 -31.58 -66.42 -32.88
N PHE A 805 -32.37 -66.13 -31.82
CA PHE A 805 -33.03 -67.14 -30.97
C PHE A 805 -34.55 -67.00 -30.94
#